data_AF-A0A938P653-F1
#
_entry.id   AF-A0A938P653-F1
#
_cell.length_a   1.000
_cell.length_b   1.000
_cell.length_c   1.000
_cell.angle_alpha   90.00
_cell.angle_beta   90.00
_cell.angle_gamma   90.00
#
_symmetry.space_group_name_H-M   'P 1'
#
loop_
_entity.id
_entity.type
_entity.pdbx_description
1 polymer ?
#
loop_
_entity_poly.entity_id
_entity_poly.type
_entity_poly.pdbx_seq_one_letter_code
_entity_poly.pdbx_strand_id
1 'polypeptide(L)'
;MNGTIKHSTSICTVAALLSVGGHAAESQVAVTGKDRISAMSSPSSLSAERIASLRSPTPPVTADNPYLPLAKKWADEAWPIVRAVIHNPAADLKHVEHRRHAFWSVWSVFAAEGPYRRDAERRKEAFAVMDRWTLLFKKQPRGFWDFLAVLEAVNWVVAAGSAPDAVSTYLERLRPSTKQTYFKDNRPNVFTQQAATLSLMAKLYEAASPNDPEPAQWRTQVREVVEQLRANQWSGGAFPYAVVAGPGRNLGPDPHYFNFDATFLGRYWQLTGDLVALEMLRRMAGYSRAVTVCGKIPAAASHWVKQGWCNLNPATHQGPFHAPEILATLSRDPLTKGVANLRLRSPFSEFWTYYAMLFWDPDVPVQAVRDRCEFDLNDNGPALRAGTFDVVMPCRAWTDSTFAVTMSSAERNDFDAYLCASYLGLYETNMTWKPYPESKEDQPLFWPEGTFCMTTDVHLPCHASVVGRDWIAAGWRFTPRRAHKTRMTDTKCAQDSPAERIDLWFADRAGAGGAISLEALGETDGMEPLGWLRFSEPPEPTDNARIWRVKSLAFEIGGDLFTRFERLQLEGKPLKDGREGMRLSLDQPGPRPLQPGTRFHYTLSAWPEGGRGWRITEPRFAGSLASVTLRRDSDERVVLVYNRGDSPATYSPEHDMPAGFLSGEAGRATSVVVDQAQPVSLPPYALLVLMAR
;
A
#
# COMPACT_ATOMS: atom_id res chain seq x y z
N MET A 1 49.82 -15.89 18.28
CA MET A 1 49.96 -17.36 18.25
C MET A 1 48.57 -17.98 18.36
N ASN A 2 48.28 -18.81 17.37
CA ASN A 2 47.15 -19.72 17.12
C ASN A 2 46.16 -20.03 18.26
N GLY A 3 44.88 -19.97 17.92
CA GLY A 3 43.77 -20.50 18.72
C GLY A 3 42.49 -20.61 17.88
N THR A 4 42.32 -21.77 17.27
CA THR A 4 41.32 -22.19 16.27
C THR A 4 39.87 -22.12 16.77
N ILE A 5 38.96 -21.48 16.03
CA ILE A 5 37.52 -21.59 16.24
C ILE A 5 36.97 -22.67 15.29
N LYS A 6 36.38 -23.72 15.87
CA LYS A 6 35.68 -24.79 15.15
C LYS A 6 34.31 -24.29 14.66
N HIS A 7 34.09 -24.29 13.35
CA HIS A 7 32.75 -24.26 12.78
C HIS A 7 32.18 -25.68 12.75
N SER A 8 31.05 -25.91 13.43
CA SER A 8 30.22 -27.10 13.22
C SER A 8 29.15 -26.77 12.19
N THR A 9 29.36 -27.23 10.95
CA THR A 9 28.37 -27.17 9.88
C THR A 9 27.62 -28.49 9.88
N SER A 10 26.37 -28.52 10.37
CA SER A 10 25.48 -29.65 10.17
C SER A 10 24.95 -29.61 8.75
N ILE A 11 25.56 -30.39 7.87
CA ILE A 11 25.06 -30.71 6.53
C ILE A 11 24.09 -31.89 6.71
N CYS A 12 22.79 -31.66 6.55
CA CYS A 12 21.83 -32.73 6.35
C CYS A 12 21.93 -33.22 4.89
N THR A 13 22.66 -34.31 4.70
CA THR A 13 22.68 -35.10 3.47
C THR A 13 21.39 -35.92 3.39
N VAL A 14 20.48 -35.58 2.47
CA VAL A 14 19.39 -36.50 2.09
C VAL A 14 19.92 -37.39 0.97
N ALA A 15 20.11 -38.67 1.30
CA ALA A 15 20.46 -39.71 0.34
C ALA A 15 19.26 -40.02 -0.56
N ALA A 16 19.43 -39.83 -1.87
CA ALA A 16 18.50 -40.31 -2.88
C ALA A 16 18.75 -41.80 -3.13
N LEU A 17 17.78 -42.64 -2.78
CA LEU A 17 17.69 -44.03 -3.22
C LEU A 17 16.79 -44.08 -4.46
N LEU A 18 17.40 -44.24 -5.63
CA LEU A 18 16.74 -44.55 -6.88
C LEU A 18 16.54 -46.07 -6.99
N SER A 19 15.29 -46.52 -7.16
CA SER A 19 15.01 -47.76 -7.88
C SER A 19 13.84 -47.56 -8.85
N VAL A 20 14.20 -47.74 -10.12
CA VAL A 20 13.52 -47.70 -11.41
C VAL A 20 12.06 -48.20 -11.43
N GLY A 21 11.19 -47.40 -12.03
CA GLY A 21 9.86 -47.76 -12.53
C GLY A 21 9.26 -46.58 -13.29
N GLY A 22 9.55 -46.47 -14.59
CA GLY A 22 9.31 -45.28 -15.39
C GLY A 22 7.83 -44.99 -15.70
N HIS A 23 7.42 -43.75 -15.45
CA HIS A 23 6.66 -42.90 -16.38
C HIS A 23 6.83 -41.45 -15.93
N ALA A 24 7.16 -40.56 -16.87
CA ALA A 24 7.49 -39.16 -16.60
C ALA A 24 6.29 -38.42 -15.99
N ALA A 25 6.41 -38.05 -14.71
CA ALA A 25 5.52 -37.14 -14.02
C ALA A 25 6.25 -35.81 -13.83
N GLU A 26 5.73 -34.74 -14.45
CA GLU A 26 6.18 -33.38 -14.20
C GLU A 26 5.81 -32.99 -12.76
N SER A 27 6.82 -32.73 -11.93
CA SER A 27 6.65 -32.34 -10.54
C SER A 27 6.28 -30.85 -10.42
N GLN A 28 5.10 -30.56 -9.87
CA GLN A 28 4.75 -29.21 -9.40
C GLN A 28 5.26 -29.04 -7.96
N VAL A 29 6.27 -28.18 -7.82
CA VAL A 29 6.93 -27.88 -6.55
C VAL A 29 6.07 -26.91 -5.73
N ALA A 30 5.81 -27.23 -4.47
CA ALA A 30 5.35 -26.25 -3.47
C ALA A 30 6.43 -25.17 -3.33
N VAL A 31 6.18 -24.00 -3.91
CA VAL A 31 7.15 -22.90 -3.92
C VAL A 31 7.16 -22.25 -2.54
N THR A 32 8.11 -22.65 -1.70
CA THR A 32 8.50 -21.82 -0.56
C THR A 32 9.23 -20.59 -1.11
N GLY A 33 8.97 -19.41 -0.54
CA GLY A 33 9.33 -18.09 -1.10
C GLY A 33 10.82 -17.78 -1.32
N LYS A 34 11.72 -18.77 -1.31
CA LYS A 34 13.15 -18.62 -1.62
C LYS A 34 13.56 -19.07 -3.03
N ASP A 35 12.80 -19.91 -3.72
CA ASP A 35 13.32 -20.64 -4.90
C ASP A 35 12.93 -20.09 -6.30
N ARG A 36 12.51 -18.82 -6.40
CA ARG A 36 12.33 -18.15 -7.71
C ARG A 36 12.96 -16.75 -7.72
N ILE A 37 14.28 -16.70 -7.91
CA ILE A 37 15.00 -15.46 -8.25
C ILE A 37 15.32 -15.38 -9.76
N SER A 38 15.09 -16.44 -10.54
CA SER A 38 15.68 -16.59 -11.89
C SER A 38 14.73 -16.49 -13.09
N ALA A 39 13.47 -16.06 -12.93
CA ALA A 39 12.52 -16.01 -14.06
C ALA A 39 11.70 -14.71 -14.12
N MET A 40 12.36 -13.55 -14.04
CA MET A 40 11.89 -12.38 -14.79
C MET A 40 12.80 -12.26 -16.00
N SER A 41 12.23 -12.40 -17.20
CA SER A 41 12.91 -12.13 -18.47
C SER A 41 13.72 -10.85 -18.35
N SER A 42 15.03 -10.94 -18.60
CA SER A 42 15.95 -9.80 -18.68
C SER A 42 15.23 -8.60 -19.30
N PRO A 43 15.00 -7.50 -18.55
CA PRO A 43 14.38 -6.34 -19.14
C PRO A 43 15.29 -5.84 -20.27
N SER A 44 14.70 -5.57 -21.44
CA SER A 44 15.36 -4.97 -22.60
C SER A 44 16.35 -3.89 -22.12
N SER A 45 17.61 -3.94 -22.57
CA SER A 45 18.57 -2.90 -22.20
C SER A 45 18.10 -1.58 -22.84
N LEU A 46 17.75 -0.59 -22.01
CA LEU A 46 17.43 0.74 -22.51
C LEU A 46 18.64 1.27 -23.29
N SER A 47 18.41 1.86 -24.47
CA SER A 47 19.50 2.49 -25.22
C SER A 47 20.13 3.63 -24.41
N ALA A 48 21.43 3.87 -24.63
CA ALA A 48 22.14 4.98 -23.97
C ALA A 48 21.47 6.34 -24.22
N GLU A 49 20.90 6.54 -25.42
CA GLU A 49 20.14 7.73 -25.77
C GLU A 49 18.86 7.87 -24.94
N ARG A 50 18.15 6.77 -24.66
CA ARG A 50 16.96 6.78 -23.81
C ARG A 50 17.34 7.10 -22.37
N ILE A 51 18.41 6.49 -21.84
CA ILE A 51 18.94 6.80 -20.50
C ILE A 51 19.31 8.29 -20.39
N ALA A 52 20.02 8.83 -21.39
CA ALA A 52 20.39 10.24 -21.44
C ALA A 52 19.16 11.15 -21.49
N SER A 53 18.13 10.77 -22.26
CA SER A 53 16.88 11.53 -22.34
C SER A 53 16.21 11.60 -20.96
N LEU A 54 16.03 10.46 -20.29
CA LEU A 54 15.33 10.36 -19.01
C LEU A 54 16.06 11.17 -17.91
N ARG A 55 17.41 11.29 -17.97
CA ARG A 55 18.27 11.82 -16.89
C ARG A 55 18.17 13.32 -16.64
N SER A 56 17.59 14.09 -17.57
CA SER A 56 17.52 15.55 -17.39
C SER A 56 16.84 15.92 -16.05
N PRO A 57 17.48 16.73 -15.18
CA PRO A 57 16.93 17.11 -13.87
C PRO A 57 15.90 18.24 -13.93
N THR A 58 15.75 18.90 -15.08
CA THR A 58 14.71 19.91 -15.38
C THR A 58 14.33 19.79 -16.86
N PRO A 59 13.72 18.66 -17.27
CA PRO A 59 13.40 18.44 -18.66
C PRO A 59 12.33 19.43 -19.12
N PRO A 60 12.41 19.92 -20.38
CA PRO A 60 11.39 20.78 -20.92
C PRO A 60 10.04 20.08 -20.93
N VAL A 61 9.01 20.81 -20.49
CA VAL A 61 7.63 20.34 -20.47
C VAL A 61 7.02 20.56 -21.84
N THR A 62 6.30 19.57 -22.36
CA THR A 62 5.56 19.69 -23.60
C THR A 62 4.24 20.43 -23.34
N ALA A 63 3.79 21.24 -24.30
CA ALA A 63 2.57 22.04 -24.16
C ALA A 63 1.29 21.19 -23.98
N ASP A 64 1.34 19.91 -24.34
CA ASP A 64 0.26 18.93 -24.18
C ASP A 64 0.25 18.23 -22.80
N ASN A 65 1.11 18.63 -21.85
CA ASN A 65 1.09 18.08 -20.50
C ASN A 65 -0.23 18.47 -19.78
N PRO A 66 -1.04 17.50 -19.34
CA PRO A 66 -2.39 17.76 -18.81
C PRO A 66 -2.40 18.47 -17.44
N TYR A 67 -1.28 18.52 -16.72
CA TYR A 67 -1.18 19.29 -15.47
C TYR A 67 -0.75 20.75 -15.66
N LEU A 68 -0.40 21.20 -16.88
CA LEU A 68 -0.05 22.61 -17.10
C LEU A 68 -1.18 23.59 -16.72
N PRO A 69 -2.46 23.36 -17.05
CA PRO A 69 -3.55 24.23 -16.60
C PRO A 69 -3.67 24.30 -15.07
N LEU A 70 -3.44 23.17 -14.39
CA LEU A 70 -3.48 23.10 -12.93
C LEU A 70 -2.27 23.79 -12.28
N ALA A 71 -1.08 23.59 -12.83
CA ALA A 71 0.12 24.32 -12.44
C ALA A 71 -0.05 25.83 -12.59
N LYS A 72 -0.71 26.28 -13.67
CA LYS A 72 -1.09 27.68 -13.85
C LYS A 72 -2.07 28.13 -12.77
N LYS A 73 -3.15 27.38 -12.51
CA LYS A 73 -4.12 27.70 -11.45
C LYS A 73 -3.43 27.89 -10.10
N TRP A 74 -2.55 26.97 -9.71
CA TRP A 74 -1.80 27.07 -8.46
C TRP A 74 -0.80 28.22 -8.43
N ALA A 75 -0.17 28.55 -9.56
CA ALA A 75 0.63 29.76 -9.69
C ALA A 75 -0.23 31.01 -9.50
N ASP A 76 -1.43 31.06 -10.08
CA ASP A 76 -2.36 32.18 -9.94
C ASP A 76 -2.83 32.36 -8.48
N GLU A 77 -3.14 31.26 -7.80
CA GLU A 77 -3.53 31.23 -6.37
C GLU A 77 -2.37 31.61 -5.44
N ALA A 78 -1.13 31.30 -5.83
CA ALA A 78 0.05 31.62 -5.05
C ALA A 78 0.32 33.14 -4.97
N TRP A 79 0.08 33.90 -6.05
CA TRP A 79 0.49 35.31 -6.13
C TRP A 79 -0.18 36.24 -5.11
N PRO A 80 -1.50 36.20 -4.87
CA PRO A 80 -2.14 37.00 -3.83
C PRO A 80 -1.52 36.75 -2.44
N ILE A 81 -1.19 35.50 -2.14
CA ILE A 81 -0.61 35.09 -0.86
C ILE A 81 0.86 35.53 -0.78
N VAL A 82 1.63 35.38 -1.86
CA VAL A 82 3.00 35.87 -1.96
C VAL A 82 3.05 37.38 -1.72
N ARG A 83 2.15 38.16 -2.34
CA ARG A 83 2.08 39.61 -2.13
C ARG A 83 1.66 39.96 -0.70
N ALA A 84 0.65 39.28 -0.15
CA ALA A 84 0.26 39.48 1.24
C ALA A 84 1.42 39.19 2.20
N VAL A 85 2.19 38.13 1.94
CA VAL A 85 3.42 37.84 2.67
C VAL A 85 4.39 38.99 2.49
N ILE A 86 4.83 39.34 1.28
CA ILE A 86 5.83 40.38 1.02
C ILE A 86 5.47 41.71 1.72
N HIS A 87 4.21 42.14 1.64
CA HIS A 87 3.76 43.44 2.14
C HIS A 87 3.35 43.47 3.61
N ASN A 88 3.19 42.33 4.27
CA ASN A 88 2.86 42.28 5.70
C ASN A 88 3.94 41.52 6.48
N PRO A 89 4.92 42.19 7.11
CA PRO A 89 5.97 41.57 7.93
C PRO A 89 5.44 40.69 9.08
N ALA A 90 4.22 40.92 9.55
CA ALA A 90 3.57 40.17 10.61
C ALA A 90 2.76 38.96 10.12
N ALA A 91 2.62 38.76 8.80
CA ALA A 91 1.91 37.60 8.24
C ALA A 91 2.54 36.29 8.73
N ASP A 92 1.72 35.44 9.36
CA ASP A 92 2.16 34.16 9.90
C ASP A 92 2.51 33.17 8.77
N LEU A 93 3.79 32.87 8.63
CA LEU A 93 4.30 31.90 7.67
C LEU A 93 4.18 30.44 8.16
N LYS A 94 3.55 30.19 9.33
CA LYS A 94 3.43 28.84 9.91
C LYS A 94 2.46 27.91 9.18
N HIS A 95 1.62 28.39 8.25
CA HIS A 95 0.63 27.54 7.56
C HIS A 95 1.23 26.71 6.41
N VAL A 96 0.76 25.45 6.26
CA VAL A 96 1.26 24.49 5.25
C VAL A 96 0.96 24.96 3.83
N GLU A 97 -0.17 25.62 3.62
CA GLU A 97 -0.58 26.15 2.32
C GLU A 97 0.40 27.19 1.77
N HIS A 98 0.90 28.08 2.64
CA HIS A 98 1.87 29.10 2.23
C HIS A 98 3.11 28.44 1.59
N ARG A 99 3.55 27.28 2.08
CA ARG A 99 4.76 26.54 1.61
C ARG A 99 4.71 26.05 0.16
N ARG A 100 3.51 25.75 -0.36
CA ARG A 100 3.33 25.40 -1.77
C ARG A 100 3.44 26.63 -2.67
N HIS A 101 3.05 27.79 -2.16
CA HIS A 101 2.98 29.02 -2.94
C HIS A 101 4.34 29.58 -3.35
N ALA A 102 5.42 29.42 -2.57
CA ALA A 102 6.75 29.82 -3.07
C ALA A 102 7.29 28.89 -4.14
N PHE A 103 7.05 27.58 -4.05
CA PHE A 103 7.41 26.69 -5.17
C PHE A 103 6.69 27.14 -6.44
N TRP A 104 5.37 27.35 -6.37
CA TRP A 104 4.57 27.75 -7.54
C TRP A 104 4.93 29.13 -8.07
N SER A 105 5.19 30.11 -7.20
CA SER A 105 5.58 31.45 -7.62
C SER A 105 6.94 31.44 -8.33
N VAL A 106 7.93 30.73 -7.77
CA VAL A 106 9.27 30.58 -8.37
C VAL A 106 9.20 29.78 -9.67
N TRP A 107 8.56 28.61 -9.67
CA TRP A 107 8.38 27.83 -10.88
C TRP A 107 7.77 28.66 -12.01
N SER A 108 6.71 29.42 -11.72
CA SER A 108 5.96 30.16 -12.74
C SER A 108 6.74 31.25 -13.48
N VAL A 109 7.87 31.72 -12.91
CA VAL A 109 8.72 32.80 -13.48
C VAL A 109 10.11 32.32 -13.92
N PHE A 110 10.57 31.14 -13.47
CA PHE A 110 11.89 30.60 -13.81
C PHE A 110 11.84 29.38 -14.71
N ALA A 111 10.74 28.60 -14.71
CA ALA A 111 10.61 27.48 -15.62
C ALA A 111 10.34 27.96 -17.06
N ALA A 112 10.79 27.18 -18.04
CA ALA A 112 10.67 27.53 -19.45
C ALA A 112 9.21 27.62 -19.90
N GLU A 113 8.36 26.76 -19.36
CA GLU A 113 6.92 26.67 -19.54
C GLU A 113 6.11 27.54 -18.58
N GLY A 114 6.78 28.23 -17.64
CA GLY A 114 6.12 29.04 -16.63
C GLY A 114 5.29 30.16 -17.25
N PRO A 115 4.02 30.35 -16.83
CA PRO A 115 3.11 31.32 -17.44
C PRO A 115 3.58 32.78 -17.28
N TYR A 116 4.51 33.03 -16.36
CA TYR A 116 5.01 34.35 -15.99
C TYR A 116 6.51 34.52 -16.23
N ARG A 117 7.14 33.66 -17.03
CA ARG A 117 8.60 33.67 -17.27
C ARG A 117 9.17 35.00 -17.79
N ARG A 118 8.33 35.82 -18.42
CA ARG A 118 8.68 37.15 -18.97
C ARG A 118 8.21 38.32 -18.11
N ASP A 119 7.56 38.06 -16.98
CA ASP A 119 7.06 39.08 -16.06
C ASP A 119 8.17 39.48 -15.08
N ALA A 120 8.80 40.62 -15.34
CA ALA A 120 9.92 41.10 -14.53
C ALA A 120 9.52 41.46 -13.10
N GLU A 121 8.30 41.99 -12.89
CA GLU A 121 7.81 42.35 -11.56
C GLU A 121 7.53 41.09 -10.73
N ARG A 122 6.86 40.09 -11.30
CA ARG A 122 6.66 38.81 -10.61
C ARG A 122 7.98 38.09 -10.34
N ARG A 123 8.97 38.20 -11.24
CA ARG A 123 10.31 37.65 -10.97
C ARG A 123 10.96 38.33 -9.75
N LYS A 124 10.82 39.65 -9.61
CA LYS A 124 11.29 40.39 -8.43
C LYS A 124 10.53 39.97 -7.15
N GLU A 125 9.21 39.83 -7.23
CA GLU A 125 8.38 39.33 -6.14
C GLU A 125 8.78 37.90 -5.72
N ALA A 126 9.10 37.02 -6.68
CA ALA A 126 9.57 35.66 -6.41
C ALA A 126 10.88 35.65 -5.61
N PHE A 127 11.85 36.50 -5.96
CA PHE A 127 13.06 36.65 -5.16
C PHE A 127 12.77 37.19 -3.76
N ALA A 128 11.87 38.17 -3.62
CA ALA A 128 11.50 38.74 -2.32
C ALA A 128 10.86 37.71 -1.38
N VAL A 129 9.96 36.86 -1.89
CA VAL A 129 9.35 35.80 -1.07
C VAL A 129 10.36 34.70 -0.70
N MET A 130 11.26 34.33 -1.63
CA MET A 130 12.34 33.38 -1.35
C MET A 130 13.30 33.90 -0.27
N ASP A 131 13.67 35.18 -0.32
CA ASP A 131 14.49 35.81 0.71
C ASP A 131 13.84 35.69 2.09
N ARG A 132 12.54 36.00 2.16
CA ARG A 132 11.79 35.94 3.42
C ARG A 132 11.64 34.53 3.97
N TRP A 133 11.40 33.55 3.12
CA TRP A 133 11.26 32.15 3.53
C TRP A 133 12.58 31.54 4.00
N THR A 134 13.66 31.75 3.24
CA THR A 134 14.97 31.25 3.65
C THR A 134 15.39 31.89 4.97
N LEU A 135 15.10 33.19 5.17
CA LEU A 135 15.32 33.86 6.46
C LEU A 135 14.48 33.25 7.61
N LEU A 136 13.22 32.87 7.34
CA LEU A 136 12.41 32.15 8.32
C LEU A 136 13.04 30.81 8.69
N PHE A 137 13.51 30.03 7.71
CA PHE A 137 14.12 28.72 7.93
C PHE A 137 15.45 28.82 8.67
N LYS A 138 16.19 29.93 8.51
CA LYS A 138 17.37 30.24 9.32
C LYS A 138 17.00 30.44 10.79
N LYS A 139 15.91 31.17 11.06
CA LYS A 139 15.45 31.47 12.43
C LYS A 139 14.74 30.28 13.09
N GLN A 140 14.01 29.52 12.30
CA GLN A 140 13.21 28.39 12.73
C GLN A 140 13.42 27.23 11.76
N PRO A 141 14.45 26.41 12.00
CA PRO A 141 14.73 25.23 11.20
C PRO A 141 13.50 24.32 11.09
N ARG A 142 13.26 23.78 9.89
CA ARG A 142 12.07 22.98 9.56
C ARG A 142 12.45 21.57 9.12
N GLY A 143 11.46 20.66 9.21
CA GLY A 143 11.63 19.26 8.79
C GLY A 143 11.51 19.07 7.28
N PHE A 144 11.76 17.82 6.85
CA PHE A 144 11.82 17.38 5.47
C PHE A 144 10.78 18.01 4.52
N TRP A 145 9.49 17.89 4.86
CA TRP A 145 8.39 18.28 3.97
C TRP A 145 8.36 19.77 3.63
N ASP A 146 8.71 20.60 4.60
CA ASP A 146 8.74 22.05 4.44
C ASP A 146 9.95 22.48 3.64
N PHE A 147 11.05 21.78 3.88
CA PHE A 147 12.36 22.11 3.38
C PHE A 147 12.56 21.74 1.91
N LEU A 148 12.03 20.60 1.47
CA LEU A 148 12.17 20.13 0.10
C LEU A 148 11.57 21.11 -0.93
N ALA A 149 10.37 21.65 -0.67
CA ALA A 149 9.72 22.57 -1.62
C ALA A 149 10.56 23.84 -1.86
N VAL A 150 11.19 24.35 -0.81
CA VAL A 150 12.08 25.52 -0.89
C VAL A 150 13.39 25.18 -1.59
N LEU A 151 13.97 24.01 -1.32
CA LEU A 151 15.16 23.55 -2.05
C LEU A 151 14.91 23.40 -3.55
N GLU A 152 13.77 22.82 -3.95
CA GLU A 152 13.42 22.71 -5.36
C GLU A 152 13.20 24.09 -6.00
N ALA A 153 12.63 25.05 -5.27
CA ALA A 153 12.55 26.43 -5.73
C ALA A 153 13.94 27.04 -5.95
N VAL A 154 14.90 26.83 -5.03
CA VAL A 154 16.30 27.25 -5.24
C VAL A 154 16.91 26.57 -6.47
N ASN A 155 16.65 25.28 -6.68
CA ASN A 155 17.14 24.55 -7.86
C ASN A 155 16.61 25.13 -9.18
N TRP A 156 15.38 25.64 -9.23
CA TRP A 156 14.86 26.34 -10.41
C TRP A 156 15.56 27.68 -10.66
N VAL A 157 15.85 28.45 -9.61
CA VAL A 157 16.63 29.70 -9.73
C VAL A 157 18.03 29.42 -10.29
N VAL A 158 18.69 28.39 -9.77
CA VAL A 158 20.01 27.93 -10.25
C VAL A 158 19.94 27.47 -11.71
N ALA A 159 18.95 26.64 -12.07
CA ALA A 159 18.78 26.14 -13.43
C ALA A 159 18.52 27.26 -14.45
N ALA A 160 17.85 28.34 -14.03
CA ALA A 160 17.65 29.53 -14.86
C ALA A 160 18.90 30.43 -14.98
N GLY A 161 20.03 30.05 -14.38
CA GLY A 161 21.28 30.82 -14.41
C GLY A 161 21.15 32.22 -13.78
N SER A 162 20.22 32.40 -12.84
CA SER A 162 19.84 33.71 -12.32
C SER A 162 20.39 33.95 -10.90
N ALA A 163 20.90 35.17 -10.65
CA ALA A 163 21.24 35.70 -9.32
C ALA A 163 22.11 34.77 -8.41
N PRO A 164 23.36 34.45 -8.81
CA PRO A 164 24.23 33.55 -8.05
C PRO A 164 24.45 33.98 -6.58
N ASP A 165 24.58 35.27 -6.30
CA ASP A 165 24.77 35.79 -4.94
C ASP A 165 23.55 35.54 -4.03
N ALA A 166 22.35 35.61 -4.59
CA ALA A 166 21.11 35.30 -3.88
C ALA A 166 21.04 33.81 -3.54
N VAL A 167 21.45 32.94 -4.47
CA VAL A 167 21.48 31.48 -4.26
C VAL A 167 22.39 31.11 -3.09
N SER A 168 23.62 31.64 -3.05
CA SER A 168 24.55 31.39 -1.94
C SER A 168 23.97 31.83 -0.60
N THR A 169 23.32 33.00 -0.58
CA THR A 169 22.62 33.51 0.61
C THR A 169 21.47 32.60 1.05
N TYR A 170 20.66 32.11 0.10
CA TYR A 170 19.55 31.20 0.38
C TYR A 170 20.04 29.88 0.96
N LEU A 171 21.07 29.27 0.36
CA LEU A 171 21.62 28.00 0.83
C LEU A 171 22.25 28.13 2.22
N GLU A 172 22.95 29.23 2.51
CA GLU A 172 23.49 29.46 3.84
C GLU A 172 22.38 29.57 4.91
N ARG A 173 21.29 30.27 4.58
CA ARG A 173 20.13 30.38 5.46
C ARG A 173 19.38 29.05 5.66
N LEU A 174 19.42 28.17 4.67
CA LEU A 174 18.78 26.85 4.71
C LEU A 174 19.62 25.79 5.44
N ARG A 175 20.94 26.03 5.62
CA ARG A 175 21.89 25.08 6.22
C ARG A 175 21.49 24.55 7.62
N PRO A 176 20.81 25.32 8.49
CA PRO A 176 20.29 24.76 9.74
C PRO A 176 19.19 23.69 9.54
N SER A 177 18.30 23.86 8.56
CA SER A 177 17.21 22.91 8.26
C SER A 177 17.75 21.64 7.58
N THR A 178 18.75 21.81 6.70
CA THR A 178 19.63 20.76 6.20
C THR A 178 20.09 19.89 7.36
N LYS A 179 20.87 20.44 8.31
CA LYS A 179 21.43 19.69 9.46
C LYS A 179 20.38 19.04 10.36
N GLN A 180 19.22 19.68 10.56
CA GLN A 180 18.12 19.08 11.32
C GLN A 180 17.51 17.86 10.62
N THR A 181 17.42 17.89 9.29
CA THR A 181 16.80 16.83 8.47
C THR A 181 17.72 15.60 8.32
N TYR A 182 19.04 15.78 8.42
CA TYR A 182 20.05 14.72 8.13
C TYR A 182 20.18 13.58 9.16
N PHE A 183 19.72 13.71 10.42
CA PHE A 183 20.32 12.91 11.51
C PHE A 183 19.40 12.18 12.50
N LYS A 184 18.07 12.16 12.33
CA LYS A 184 17.19 11.59 13.37
C LYS A 184 16.36 10.40 12.95
N ASP A 185 16.38 10.04 11.67
CA ASP A 185 15.42 9.10 11.13
C ASP A 185 16.08 8.00 10.29
N ASN A 186 16.43 6.88 10.92
CA ASN A 186 16.95 5.71 10.20
C ASN A 186 15.82 4.72 9.85
N ARG A 187 14.59 5.21 9.68
CA ARG A 187 13.46 4.36 9.31
C ARG A 187 13.47 4.14 7.80
N PRO A 188 13.37 2.88 7.31
CA PRO A 188 13.50 2.61 5.88
C PRO A 188 12.46 3.26 4.97
N ASN A 189 11.33 3.66 5.52
CA ASN A 189 10.28 4.33 4.76
C ASN A 189 10.54 5.80 4.44
N VAL A 190 11.61 6.38 5.00
CA VAL A 190 12.09 7.71 4.63
C VAL A 190 13.33 7.68 3.72
N PHE A 191 13.82 6.50 3.35
CA PHE A 191 15.08 6.37 2.63
C PHE A 191 15.04 6.95 1.21
N THR A 192 13.94 6.73 0.46
CA THR A 192 13.78 7.31 -0.89
C THR A 192 13.80 8.84 -0.84
N GLN A 193 13.13 9.42 0.16
CA GLN A 193 13.09 10.85 0.42
C GLN A 193 14.45 11.42 0.82
N GLN A 194 15.17 10.73 1.71
CA GLN A 194 16.53 11.08 2.08
C GLN A 194 17.42 11.09 0.84
N ALA A 195 17.46 10.00 0.07
CA ALA A 195 18.28 9.90 -1.14
C ALA A 195 18.07 11.11 -2.08
N ALA A 196 16.81 11.49 -2.35
CA ALA A 196 16.46 12.63 -3.18
C ALA A 196 16.95 13.97 -2.60
N THR A 197 16.59 14.27 -1.34
CA THR A 197 16.87 15.58 -0.73
C THR A 197 18.35 15.76 -0.43
N LEU A 198 19.03 14.73 0.08
CA LEU A 198 20.47 14.78 0.33
C LEU A 198 21.26 14.99 -0.97
N SER A 199 20.84 14.36 -2.06
CA SER A 199 21.46 14.56 -3.38
C SER A 199 21.19 15.95 -3.95
N LEU A 200 19.97 16.48 -3.77
CA LEU A 200 19.62 17.84 -4.18
C LEU A 200 20.46 18.86 -3.39
N MET A 201 20.61 18.67 -2.09
CA MET A 201 21.47 19.49 -1.26
C MET A 201 22.93 19.41 -1.71
N ALA A 202 23.49 18.21 -1.88
CA ALA A 202 24.88 18.04 -2.31
C ALA A 202 25.14 18.79 -3.63
N LYS A 203 24.22 18.66 -4.61
CA LYS A 203 24.30 19.39 -5.89
C LYS A 203 24.30 20.91 -5.68
N LEU A 204 23.36 21.45 -4.89
CA LEU A 204 23.20 22.90 -4.74
C LEU A 204 24.34 23.54 -3.95
N TYR A 205 24.79 22.91 -2.86
CA TYR A 205 25.88 23.43 -2.03
C TYR A 205 27.24 23.30 -2.70
N GLU A 206 27.50 22.23 -3.45
CA GLU A 206 28.72 22.10 -4.26
C GLU A 206 28.77 23.18 -5.37
N ALA A 207 27.63 23.46 -6.02
CA ALA A 207 27.57 24.53 -7.02
C ALA A 207 27.81 25.92 -6.44
N ALA A 208 27.31 26.19 -5.22
CA ALA A 208 27.50 27.49 -4.56
C ALA A 208 28.86 27.62 -3.86
N SER A 209 29.43 26.53 -3.39
CA SER A 209 30.73 26.48 -2.69
C SER A 209 31.45 25.16 -3.00
N PRO A 210 32.25 25.09 -4.09
CA PRO A 210 32.91 23.86 -4.53
C PRO A 210 33.86 23.21 -3.52
N ASN A 211 34.35 23.98 -2.54
CA ASN A 211 35.25 23.50 -1.49
C ASN A 211 34.51 23.15 -0.17
N ASP A 212 33.17 23.18 -0.15
CA ASP A 212 32.40 22.76 1.01
C ASP A 212 32.59 21.24 1.22
N PRO A 213 33.02 20.78 2.41
CA PRO A 213 33.19 19.35 2.67
C PRO A 213 31.85 18.63 2.94
N GLU A 214 30.77 19.33 3.29
CA GLU A 214 29.48 18.73 3.63
C GLU A 214 28.85 17.92 2.47
N PRO A 215 28.81 18.41 1.20
CA PRO A 215 28.34 17.65 0.05
C PRO A 215 28.93 16.24 -0.10
N ALA A 216 30.22 16.05 0.19
CA ALA A 216 30.87 14.75 0.09
C ALA A 216 30.39 13.78 1.18
N GLN A 217 30.14 14.28 2.39
CA GLN A 217 29.57 13.50 3.49
C GLN A 217 28.13 13.08 3.15
N TRP A 218 27.34 14.00 2.62
CA TRP A 218 25.96 13.73 2.22
C TRP A 218 25.87 12.68 1.12
N ARG A 219 26.74 12.74 0.11
CA ARG A 219 26.83 11.68 -0.91
C ARG A 219 27.18 10.32 -0.33
N THR A 220 28.00 10.28 0.72
CA THR A 220 28.35 9.03 1.39
C THR A 220 27.14 8.42 2.10
N GLN A 221 26.42 9.23 2.88
CA GLN A 221 25.17 8.80 3.52
C GLN A 221 24.11 8.36 2.50
N VAL A 222 24.00 9.07 1.36
CA VAL A 222 23.09 8.67 0.27
C VAL A 222 23.42 7.28 -0.26
N ARG A 223 24.70 6.96 -0.47
CA ARG A 223 25.11 5.62 -0.93
C ARG A 223 24.70 4.54 0.08
N GLU A 224 24.92 4.79 1.37
CA GLU A 224 24.52 3.85 2.44
C GLU A 224 23.00 3.63 2.46
N VAL A 225 22.21 4.69 2.28
CA VAL A 225 20.75 4.62 2.22
C VAL A 225 20.27 3.89 0.96
N VAL A 226 20.90 4.12 -0.19
CA VAL A 226 20.54 3.46 -1.47
C VAL A 226 20.88 1.96 -1.43
N GLU A 227 22.01 1.57 -0.85
CA GLU A 227 22.32 0.15 -0.66
C GLU A 227 21.33 -0.53 0.30
N GLN A 228 20.89 0.18 1.35
CA GLN A 228 19.83 -0.33 2.23
C GLN A 228 18.48 -0.45 1.52
N LEU A 229 18.10 0.52 0.67
CA LEU A 229 16.90 0.42 -0.18
C LEU A 229 16.98 -0.81 -1.07
N ARG A 230 18.11 -0.99 -1.76
CA ARG A 230 18.35 -2.12 -2.65
C ARG A 230 18.23 -3.46 -1.93
N ALA A 231 18.80 -3.58 -0.73
CA ALA A 231 18.75 -4.79 0.07
C ALA A 231 17.33 -5.12 0.58
N ASN A 232 16.49 -4.09 0.75
CA ASN A 232 15.13 -4.23 1.27
C ASN A 232 14.04 -4.27 0.20
N GLN A 233 14.37 -4.05 -1.08
CA GLN A 233 13.40 -4.13 -2.17
C GLN A 233 12.94 -5.58 -2.38
N TRP A 234 11.64 -5.80 -2.38
CA TRP A 234 11.05 -7.12 -2.62
C TRP A 234 11.24 -7.54 -4.08
N SER A 235 11.08 -8.85 -4.35
CA SER A 235 11.23 -9.41 -5.70
C SER A 235 10.27 -8.79 -6.73
N GLY A 236 9.07 -8.39 -6.31
CA GLY A 236 8.13 -7.65 -7.17
C GLY A 236 8.54 -6.20 -7.46
N GLY A 237 9.47 -5.63 -6.69
CA GLY A 237 9.92 -4.24 -6.80
C GLY A 237 9.37 -3.31 -5.71
N ALA A 238 8.44 -3.77 -4.88
CA ALA A 238 7.89 -3.02 -3.76
C ALA A 238 8.92 -2.79 -2.63
N PHE A 239 8.76 -1.67 -1.90
CA PHE A 239 9.51 -1.41 -0.67
C PHE A 239 8.63 -1.62 0.57
N PRO A 240 9.18 -2.14 1.68
CA PRO A 240 8.45 -2.24 2.94
C PRO A 240 8.19 -0.84 3.54
N TYR A 241 6.96 -0.58 3.99
CA TYR A 241 6.53 0.75 4.43
C TYR A 241 6.97 1.13 5.86
N ALA A 242 7.40 0.19 6.69
CA ALA A 242 8.27 0.54 7.83
C ALA A 242 9.08 -0.67 8.24
N VAL A 243 10.27 -0.42 8.78
CA VAL A 243 10.99 -1.43 9.54
C VAL A 243 10.79 -1.08 11.00
N VAL A 244 10.02 -1.91 11.69
CA VAL A 244 9.90 -1.87 13.15
C VAL A 244 11.28 -2.18 13.71
N ALA A 245 11.72 -1.48 14.76
CA ALA A 245 13.04 -1.70 15.34
C ALA A 245 13.23 -3.19 15.71
N GLY A 246 14.18 -3.85 15.05
CA GLY A 246 14.55 -5.25 15.23
C GLY A 246 14.90 -5.94 13.90
N PRO A 247 15.90 -6.84 13.86
CA PRO A 247 16.22 -7.61 12.65
C PRO A 247 15.01 -8.46 12.23
N GLY A 248 14.67 -8.42 10.93
CA GLY A 248 13.58 -9.19 10.35
C GLY A 248 12.19 -8.59 10.57
N ARG A 249 12.06 -7.31 10.93
CA ARG A 249 10.77 -6.66 11.21
C ARG A 249 10.34 -5.61 10.16
N ASN A 250 10.21 -6.03 8.91
CA ASN A 250 9.57 -5.30 7.81
C ASN A 250 8.03 -5.41 7.83
N LEU A 251 7.34 -4.27 7.96
CA LEU A 251 5.92 -4.18 7.60
C LEU A 251 5.78 -4.34 6.08
N GLY A 252 4.74 -5.04 5.64
CA GLY A 252 4.44 -5.22 4.22
C GLY A 252 4.36 -3.87 3.48
N PRO A 253 4.51 -3.87 2.15
CA PRO A 253 4.41 -2.65 1.38
C PRO A 253 3.01 -2.04 1.50
N ASP A 254 2.87 -0.73 1.31
CA ASP A 254 1.57 -0.05 1.19
C ASP A 254 1.43 0.48 -0.25
N PRO A 255 0.37 0.11 -0.99
CA PRO A 255 0.20 0.50 -2.39
C PRO A 255 0.19 2.01 -2.61
N HIS A 256 -0.30 2.77 -1.63
CA HIS A 256 -0.30 4.23 -1.68
C HIS A 256 1.11 4.82 -1.74
N TYR A 257 2.09 4.15 -1.13
CA TYR A 257 3.47 4.61 -1.04
C TYR A 257 4.33 4.26 -2.27
N PHE A 258 3.82 3.53 -3.25
CA PHE A 258 4.60 3.21 -4.44
C PHE A 258 4.82 4.40 -5.37
N ASN A 259 3.80 5.24 -5.59
CA ASN A 259 4.02 6.51 -6.29
C ASN A 259 5.08 7.33 -5.57
N PHE A 260 4.93 7.36 -4.24
CA PHE A 260 5.74 8.16 -3.35
C PHE A 260 7.21 7.77 -3.49
N ASP A 261 7.52 6.49 -3.31
CA ASP A 261 8.88 5.96 -3.46
C ASP A 261 9.43 6.15 -4.88
N ALA A 262 8.62 5.91 -5.91
CA ALA A 262 9.03 6.07 -7.30
C ALA A 262 9.37 7.52 -7.64
N THR A 263 8.63 8.47 -7.07
CA THR A 263 8.87 9.91 -7.23
C THR A 263 10.22 10.33 -6.65
N PHE A 264 10.50 9.99 -5.39
CA PHE A 264 11.75 10.42 -4.76
C PHE A 264 12.96 9.65 -5.29
N LEU A 265 12.83 8.34 -5.49
CA LEU A 265 13.90 7.55 -6.08
C LEU A 265 14.18 7.98 -7.53
N GLY A 266 13.13 8.35 -8.27
CA GLY A 266 13.21 8.95 -9.59
C GLY A 266 13.95 10.28 -9.59
N ARG A 267 13.62 11.15 -8.62
CA ARG A 267 14.31 12.44 -8.43
C ARG A 267 15.78 12.24 -8.08
N TYR A 268 16.09 11.30 -7.19
CA TYR A 268 17.45 10.90 -6.87
C TYR A 268 18.22 10.51 -8.14
N TRP A 269 17.64 9.62 -8.95
CA TRP A 269 18.24 9.17 -10.19
C TRP A 269 18.47 10.31 -11.20
N GLN A 270 17.52 11.24 -11.36
CA GLN A 270 17.70 12.42 -12.22
C GLN A 270 18.85 13.33 -11.76
N LEU A 271 19.09 13.41 -10.45
CA LEU A 271 20.14 14.24 -9.87
C LEU A 271 21.52 13.58 -9.98
N THR A 272 21.62 12.24 -9.89
CA THR A 272 22.90 11.53 -9.79
C THR A 272 23.26 10.74 -11.05
N GLY A 273 22.26 10.16 -11.73
CA GLY A 273 22.45 9.16 -12.77
C GLY A 273 22.79 7.77 -12.24
N ASP A 274 22.53 7.48 -10.96
CA ASP A 274 22.85 6.19 -10.34
C ASP A 274 22.05 5.03 -10.98
N LEU A 275 22.75 4.13 -11.67
CA LEU A 275 22.13 3.00 -12.36
C LEU A 275 21.47 2.00 -11.40
N VAL A 276 21.90 1.93 -10.14
CA VAL A 276 21.25 1.10 -9.11
C VAL A 276 19.84 1.61 -8.84
N ALA A 277 19.67 2.92 -8.71
CA ALA A 277 18.36 3.54 -8.55
C ALA A 277 17.47 3.35 -9.79
N LEU A 278 18.04 3.46 -11.00
CA LEU A 278 17.29 3.17 -12.22
C LEU A 278 16.78 1.74 -12.25
N GLU A 279 17.62 0.77 -11.90
CA GLU A 279 17.22 -0.64 -11.83
C GLU A 279 16.10 -0.86 -10.79
N MET A 280 16.21 -0.26 -9.61
CA MET A 280 15.14 -0.31 -8.60
C MET A 280 13.83 0.30 -9.12
N LEU A 281 13.88 1.45 -9.81
CA LEU A 281 12.71 2.08 -10.43
C LEU A 281 12.06 1.20 -11.51
N ARG A 282 12.88 0.51 -12.32
CA ARG A 282 12.37 -0.43 -13.32
C ARG A 282 11.66 -1.63 -12.69
N ARG A 283 12.19 -2.14 -11.57
CA ARG A 283 11.51 -3.19 -10.80
C ARG A 283 10.18 -2.69 -10.24
N MET A 284 10.15 -1.47 -9.67
CA MET A 284 8.91 -0.85 -9.22
C MET A 284 7.88 -0.71 -10.35
N ALA A 285 8.31 -0.46 -11.59
CA ALA A 285 7.40 -0.39 -12.73
C ALA A 285 6.69 -1.73 -13.01
N GLY A 286 7.23 -2.86 -12.55
CA GLY A 286 6.51 -4.14 -12.49
C GLY A 286 5.19 -4.07 -11.71
N TYR A 287 5.11 -3.21 -10.70
CA TYR A 287 3.86 -2.92 -10.00
C TYR A 287 2.81 -2.28 -10.92
N SER A 288 3.25 -1.36 -11.79
CA SER A 288 2.33 -0.75 -12.75
C SER A 288 1.79 -1.76 -13.74
N ARG A 289 2.57 -2.80 -14.07
CA ARG A 289 2.05 -3.95 -14.84
C ARG A 289 0.97 -4.68 -14.06
N ALA A 290 1.17 -4.95 -12.76
CA ALA A 290 0.14 -5.58 -11.94
C ALA A 290 -1.17 -4.77 -11.99
N VAL A 291 -1.10 -3.44 -11.92
CA VAL A 291 -2.27 -2.54 -12.07
C VAL A 291 -2.92 -2.65 -13.46
N THR A 292 -2.15 -2.80 -14.54
CA THR A 292 -2.73 -3.08 -15.87
C THR A 292 -3.39 -4.47 -15.96
N VAL A 293 -3.12 -5.38 -15.03
CA VAL A 293 -3.75 -6.71 -14.97
C VAL A 293 -4.90 -6.76 -13.96
N CYS A 294 -4.86 -5.95 -12.89
CA CYS A 294 -5.84 -5.98 -11.78
C CYS A 294 -6.67 -4.72 -11.60
N GLY A 295 -6.51 -3.75 -12.49
CA GLY A 295 -7.08 -2.42 -12.30
C GLY A 295 -6.53 -1.77 -11.03
N LYS A 296 -7.38 -1.02 -10.33
CA LYS A 296 -6.96 -0.23 -9.16
C LYS A 296 -7.14 -0.97 -7.82
N ILE A 297 -7.48 -2.27 -7.83
CA ILE A 297 -7.83 -3.02 -6.60
C ILE A 297 -6.75 -2.95 -5.51
N PRO A 298 -5.44 -2.97 -5.83
CA PRO A 298 -4.44 -2.87 -4.78
C PRO A 298 -4.50 -1.49 -4.11
N ALA A 299 -4.78 -0.42 -4.87
CA ALA A 299 -4.96 0.91 -4.26
C ALA A 299 -6.22 0.97 -3.37
N ALA A 300 -7.31 0.34 -3.81
CA ALA A 300 -8.52 0.21 -2.99
C ALA A 300 -8.23 -0.52 -1.68
N ALA A 301 -7.41 -1.56 -1.69
CA ALA A 301 -7.02 -2.31 -0.49
C ALA A 301 -6.06 -1.55 0.47
N SER A 302 -5.58 -0.35 0.13
CA SER A 302 -4.67 0.44 0.99
C SER A 302 -5.34 0.96 2.27
N HIS A 303 -4.50 1.32 3.25
CA HIS A 303 -4.94 1.91 4.53
C HIS A 303 -5.70 3.23 4.31
N TRP A 304 -6.85 3.38 4.96
CA TRP A 304 -7.84 4.41 4.59
C TRP A 304 -7.35 5.85 4.86
N VAL A 305 -6.59 6.08 5.95
CA VAL A 305 -6.00 7.40 6.30
C VAL A 305 -5.13 7.96 5.18
N LYS A 306 -4.50 7.07 4.42
CA LYS A 306 -3.55 7.44 3.38
C LYS A 306 -4.26 7.69 2.05
N GLN A 307 -5.39 7.04 1.81
CA GLN A 307 -6.28 7.37 0.69
C GLN A 307 -6.86 8.79 0.80
N GLY A 308 -6.94 9.35 2.00
CA GLY A 308 -7.34 10.74 2.25
C GLY A 308 -6.31 11.79 1.83
N TRP A 309 -5.02 11.44 1.73
CA TRP A 309 -3.95 12.38 1.31
C TRP A 309 -4.17 12.91 -0.12
N CYS A 310 -4.88 12.15 -0.95
CA CYS A 310 -5.32 12.53 -2.28
C CYS A 310 -6.55 13.47 -2.27
N ASN A 311 -7.36 13.43 -1.21
CA ASN A 311 -8.72 13.98 -1.13
C ASN A 311 -8.88 15.17 -0.20
N LEU A 312 -7.80 15.71 0.37
CA LEU A 312 -7.89 16.82 1.34
C LEU A 312 -8.57 18.07 0.78
N ASN A 313 -8.76 18.19 -0.55
CA ASN A 313 -9.75 19.11 -1.12
C ASN A 313 -10.09 18.73 -2.59
N PRO A 314 -11.33 18.34 -2.91
CA PRO A 314 -11.78 18.09 -4.29
C PRO A 314 -11.59 19.30 -5.22
N ALA A 315 -11.56 20.53 -4.68
CA ALA A 315 -11.37 21.75 -5.43
C ALA A 315 -9.89 22.18 -5.59
N THR A 316 -8.95 21.67 -4.79
CA THR A 316 -7.53 22.10 -4.84
C THR A 316 -6.50 20.98 -5.03
N HIS A 317 -6.89 19.70 -4.97
CA HIS A 317 -5.94 18.56 -5.05
C HIS A 317 -6.19 17.57 -6.21
N GLN A 318 -6.80 18.00 -7.31
CA GLN A 318 -6.80 17.24 -8.58
C GLN A 318 -5.42 17.14 -9.25
N GLY A 319 -4.34 17.32 -8.49
CA GLY A 319 -3.00 17.48 -9.03
C GLY A 319 -1.98 16.46 -8.54
N PRO A 320 -0.78 16.52 -9.11
CA PRO A 320 0.33 15.67 -8.71
C PRO A 320 0.64 15.80 -7.21
N PHE A 321 1.01 14.69 -6.59
CA PHE A 321 1.15 14.54 -5.15
C PHE A 321 2.27 15.42 -4.59
N HIS A 322 3.34 15.62 -5.37
CA HIS A 322 4.52 16.37 -4.95
C HIS A 322 5.06 17.29 -6.04
N ALA A 323 5.62 18.43 -5.64
CA ALA A 323 6.25 19.44 -6.50
C ALA A 323 7.26 18.89 -7.56
N PRO A 324 8.06 17.83 -7.27
CA PRO A 324 8.94 17.21 -8.26
C PRO A 324 8.20 16.40 -9.34
N GLU A 325 6.96 15.95 -9.10
CA GLU A 325 6.17 15.12 -10.02
C GLU A 325 5.53 15.90 -11.16
N ILE A 326 5.44 17.23 -11.05
CA ILE A 326 4.31 17.93 -11.68
C ILE A 326 4.49 18.11 -13.19
N LEU A 327 5.72 18.22 -13.66
CA LEU A 327 5.93 18.88 -14.95
C LEU A 327 6.97 18.16 -15.80
N ALA A 328 8.04 17.72 -15.16
CA ALA A 328 9.19 17.15 -15.82
C ALA A 328 9.00 15.70 -16.30
N THR A 329 8.28 14.89 -15.52
CA THR A 329 8.24 13.43 -15.72
C THR A 329 7.17 13.03 -16.73
N LEU A 330 6.02 13.70 -16.74
CA LEU A 330 4.89 13.33 -17.61
C LEU A 330 5.09 13.72 -19.08
N SER A 331 5.85 14.77 -19.37
CA SER A 331 5.92 15.35 -20.73
C SER A 331 6.44 14.38 -21.80
N ARG A 332 7.14 13.32 -21.40
CA ARG A 332 7.92 12.45 -22.29
C ARG A 332 7.30 11.09 -22.57
N ASP A 333 6.17 10.77 -21.93
CA ASP A 333 5.50 9.48 -22.10
C ASP A 333 3.99 9.67 -22.38
N PRO A 334 3.52 9.34 -23.60
CA PRO A 334 2.10 9.34 -23.93
C PRO A 334 1.24 8.48 -23.00
N LEU A 335 1.76 7.35 -22.50
CA LEU A 335 1.02 6.47 -21.59
C LEU A 335 0.78 7.17 -20.25
N THR A 336 1.84 7.65 -19.61
CA THR A 336 1.70 8.37 -18.34
C THR A 336 0.84 9.64 -18.50
N LYS A 337 0.90 10.34 -19.64
CA LYS A 337 -0.03 11.46 -19.95
C LYS A 337 -1.49 11.01 -20.08
N GLY A 338 -1.74 9.87 -20.73
CA GLY A 338 -3.09 9.30 -20.83
C GLY A 338 -3.66 8.98 -19.46
N VAL A 339 -2.86 8.34 -18.60
CA VAL A 339 -3.24 8.02 -17.21
C VAL A 339 -3.49 9.28 -16.39
N ALA A 340 -2.65 10.32 -16.51
CA ALA A 340 -2.85 11.59 -15.83
C ALA A 340 -4.17 12.29 -16.27
N ASN A 341 -4.51 12.23 -17.57
CA ASN A 341 -5.79 12.73 -18.08
C ASN A 341 -7.00 11.98 -17.51
N LEU A 342 -6.91 10.65 -17.40
CA LEU A 342 -7.96 9.85 -16.78
C LEU A 342 -8.11 10.18 -15.29
N ARG A 343 -7.00 10.31 -14.56
CA ARG A 343 -6.98 10.71 -13.15
C ARG A 343 -7.68 12.05 -12.92
N LEU A 344 -7.41 13.06 -13.76
CA LEU A 344 -8.03 14.39 -13.66
C LEU A 344 -9.55 14.39 -13.84
N ARG A 345 -10.10 13.38 -14.52
CA ARG A 345 -11.54 13.25 -14.82
C ARG A 345 -12.25 12.28 -13.90
N SER A 346 -11.52 11.44 -13.16
CA SER A 346 -12.10 10.37 -12.35
C SER A 346 -12.57 10.91 -11.00
N PRO A 347 -13.79 10.56 -10.55
CA PRO A 347 -14.27 10.90 -9.20
C PRO A 347 -13.46 10.19 -8.11
N PHE A 348 -12.70 9.15 -8.46
CA PHE A 348 -11.80 8.41 -7.56
C PHE A 348 -10.33 8.60 -7.93
N SER A 349 -9.93 9.86 -8.12
CA SER A 349 -8.56 10.24 -8.50
C SER A 349 -7.47 9.73 -7.52
N GLU A 350 -7.87 9.38 -6.30
CA GLU A 350 -7.02 8.83 -5.22
C GLU A 350 -6.50 7.42 -5.48
N PHE A 351 -7.15 6.64 -6.34
CA PHE A 351 -6.71 5.27 -6.65
C PHE A 351 -5.75 5.21 -7.83
N TRP A 352 -5.42 6.37 -8.41
CA TRP A 352 -4.40 6.51 -9.46
C TRP A 352 -3.03 6.81 -8.82
N THR A 353 -2.52 5.88 -8.01
CA THR A 353 -1.25 6.02 -7.26
C THR A 353 -0.05 5.40 -7.97
N TYR A 354 -0.11 5.13 -9.27
CA TYR A 354 0.93 4.33 -9.93
C TYR A 354 1.53 4.99 -11.18
N TYR A 355 1.06 6.19 -11.53
CA TYR A 355 1.45 6.83 -12.79
C TYR A 355 2.94 7.17 -12.85
N ALA A 356 3.58 7.57 -11.74
CA ALA A 356 5.00 7.91 -11.77
C ALA A 356 5.88 6.72 -12.15
N MET A 357 5.42 5.50 -11.87
CA MET A 357 6.14 4.27 -12.19
C MET A 357 6.11 3.92 -13.68
N LEU A 358 5.04 4.28 -14.39
CA LEU A 358 4.91 4.07 -15.85
C LEU A 358 5.99 4.81 -16.66
N PHE A 359 6.49 5.93 -16.14
CA PHE A 359 7.56 6.69 -16.78
C PHE A 359 8.87 5.91 -16.87
N TRP A 360 9.18 5.06 -15.89
CA TRP A 360 10.47 4.38 -15.75
C TRP A 360 10.59 3.12 -16.60
N ASP A 361 9.46 2.59 -17.08
CA ASP A 361 9.40 1.44 -17.97
C ASP A 361 8.41 1.69 -19.12
N PRO A 362 8.89 2.20 -20.27
CA PRO A 362 8.04 2.47 -21.43
C PRO A 362 7.52 1.20 -22.11
N ASP A 363 8.06 0.02 -21.77
CA ASP A 363 7.62 -1.26 -22.31
C ASP A 363 6.40 -1.81 -21.57
N VAL A 364 5.90 -1.12 -20.52
CA VAL A 364 4.63 -1.47 -19.87
C VAL A 364 3.51 -1.29 -20.89
N PRO A 365 2.85 -2.37 -21.33
CA PRO A 365 1.86 -2.26 -22.39
C PRO A 365 0.59 -1.62 -21.85
N VAL A 366 0.06 -0.63 -22.59
CA VAL A 366 -1.27 -0.05 -22.34
C VAL A 366 -2.31 -1.05 -22.84
N GLN A 367 -2.56 -2.09 -22.06
CA GLN A 367 -3.55 -3.10 -22.39
C GLN A 367 -4.80 -2.89 -21.55
N ALA A 368 -5.95 -3.15 -22.16
CA ALA A 368 -7.19 -3.33 -21.44
C ALA A 368 -6.98 -4.37 -20.34
N VAL A 369 -7.46 -4.09 -19.12
CA VAL A 369 -7.25 -4.97 -17.97
C VAL A 369 -7.65 -6.40 -18.30
N ARG A 370 -6.71 -7.35 -18.15
CA ARG A 370 -6.88 -8.75 -18.56
C ARG A 370 -7.20 -9.63 -17.36
N ASP A 371 -7.98 -10.68 -17.59
CA ASP A 371 -8.25 -11.71 -16.59
C ASP A 371 -6.94 -12.33 -16.08
N ARG A 372 -6.93 -12.67 -14.78
CA ARG A 372 -5.77 -13.25 -14.11
C ARG A 372 -6.17 -14.27 -13.06
N CYS A 373 -5.28 -15.20 -12.81
CA CYS A 373 -5.32 -16.10 -11.66
C CYS A 373 -3.87 -16.44 -11.34
N GLU A 374 -3.26 -15.66 -10.45
CA GLU A 374 -1.82 -15.69 -10.22
C GLU A 374 -1.47 -15.37 -8.76
N PHE A 375 -0.22 -15.64 -8.38
CA PHE A 375 0.34 -15.14 -7.13
C PHE A 375 1.04 -13.81 -7.41
N ASP A 376 0.47 -12.72 -6.90
CA ASP A 376 1.01 -11.38 -7.11
C ASP A 376 2.18 -11.15 -6.16
N LEU A 377 3.40 -11.07 -6.70
CA LEU A 377 4.63 -10.88 -5.94
C LEU A 377 4.75 -9.47 -5.32
N ASN A 378 3.92 -8.53 -5.75
CA ASN A 378 3.90 -7.19 -5.18
C ASN A 378 2.94 -7.06 -4.00
N ASP A 379 1.79 -7.73 -4.10
CA ASP A 379 0.83 -7.84 -2.99
C ASP A 379 1.22 -8.96 -2.01
N ASN A 380 2.11 -9.87 -2.43
CA ASN A 380 2.50 -11.09 -1.74
C ASN A 380 1.27 -11.95 -1.36
N GLY A 381 0.36 -12.08 -2.31
CA GLY A 381 -0.91 -12.79 -2.13
C GLY A 381 -1.54 -13.20 -3.47
N PRO A 382 -2.48 -14.14 -3.44
CA PRO A 382 -3.15 -14.62 -4.63
C PRO A 382 -4.16 -13.59 -5.11
N ALA A 383 -4.26 -13.47 -6.42
CA ALA A 383 -5.15 -12.54 -7.07
C ALA A 383 -5.88 -13.19 -8.23
N LEU A 384 -7.15 -12.81 -8.38
CA LEU A 384 -8.05 -13.34 -9.38
C LEU A 384 -8.83 -12.22 -10.03
N ARG A 385 -8.89 -12.25 -11.34
CA ARG A 385 -9.77 -11.39 -12.13
C ARG A 385 -10.50 -12.22 -13.18
N ALA A 386 -11.82 -12.09 -13.22
CA ALA A 386 -12.69 -12.66 -14.23
C ALA A 386 -13.64 -11.58 -14.76
N GLY A 387 -13.36 -11.07 -15.96
CA GLY A 387 -14.10 -9.97 -16.57
C GLY A 387 -13.96 -8.67 -15.77
N THR A 388 -15.07 -8.23 -15.18
CA THR A 388 -15.14 -7.02 -14.34
C THR A 388 -14.91 -7.33 -12.86
N PHE A 389 -15.00 -8.59 -12.44
CA PHE A 389 -14.83 -9.01 -11.05
C PHE A 389 -13.35 -9.25 -10.74
N ASP A 390 -12.81 -8.52 -9.77
CA ASP A 390 -11.41 -8.62 -9.33
C ASP A 390 -11.35 -8.83 -7.82
N VAL A 391 -10.45 -9.71 -7.39
CA VAL A 391 -10.32 -10.16 -6.02
C VAL A 391 -8.84 -10.29 -5.66
N VAL A 392 -8.49 -9.75 -4.51
CA VAL A 392 -7.16 -9.91 -3.90
C VAL A 392 -7.32 -10.39 -2.46
N MET A 393 -6.52 -11.40 -2.10
CA MET A 393 -6.58 -12.10 -0.83
C MET A 393 -5.20 -12.32 -0.25
N PRO A 394 -5.15 -12.40 1.07
CA PRO A 394 -5.32 -11.26 1.93
C PRO A 394 -4.31 -10.18 1.65
N CYS A 395 -4.81 -8.94 1.69
CA CYS A 395 -3.97 -7.78 1.53
C CYS A 395 -3.21 -7.57 2.83
N ARG A 396 -1.90 -7.80 2.79
CA ARG A 396 -0.83 -7.06 3.49
C ARG A 396 -0.94 -6.86 5.00
N ALA A 397 0.19 -7.09 5.67
CA ALA A 397 0.43 -6.95 7.12
C ALA A 397 0.05 -5.59 7.79
N TRP A 398 -0.26 -4.57 6.99
CA TRP A 398 -0.52 -3.20 7.46
C TRP A 398 -1.75 -2.55 6.82
N THR A 399 -2.53 -3.28 6.01
CA THR A 399 -3.76 -2.73 5.45
C THR A 399 -4.92 -2.97 6.39
N ASP A 400 -5.78 -1.96 6.55
CA ASP A 400 -7.11 -2.08 7.16
C ASP A 400 -8.03 -2.93 6.30
N SER A 401 -7.55 -3.93 5.58
CA SER A 401 -8.32 -4.76 4.66
C SER A 401 -7.55 -6.04 4.46
N THR A 402 -8.14 -7.17 4.84
CA THR A 402 -7.55 -8.50 4.61
C THR A 402 -8.23 -9.23 3.48
N PHE A 403 -9.20 -8.61 2.83
CA PHE A 403 -9.89 -9.11 1.65
C PHE A 403 -10.47 -7.91 0.92
N ALA A 404 -10.25 -7.84 -0.39
CA ALA A 404 -10.84 -6.80 -1.22
C ALA A 404 -11.39 -7.40 -2.51
N VAL A 405 -12.55 -6.87 -2.90
CA VAL A 405 -13.26 -7.19 -4.14
C VAL A 405 -13.58 -5.88 -4.84
N THR A 406 -13.41 -5.85 -6.15
CA THR A 406 -13.81 -4.71 -6.96
C THR A 406 -14.54 -5.16 -8.21
N MET A 407 -15.46 -4.31 -8.66
CA MET A 407 -16.07 -4.35 -9.98
C MET A 407 -15.46 -3.23 -10.80
N SER A 408 -14.70 -3.59 -11.83
CA SER A 408 -14.18 -2.61 -12.79
C SER A 408 -15.27 -2.18 -13.75
N SER A 409 -15.27 -0.91 -14.13
CA SER A 409 -16.19 -0.38 -15.14
C SER A 409 -15.98 -1.03 -16.50
N ALA A 410 -17.00 -0.96 -17.36
CA ALA A 410 -16.92 -1.43 -18.75
C ALA A 410 -15.76 -0.78 -19.54
N GLU A 411 -15.40 0.45 -19.18
CA GLU A 411 -14.27 1.19 -19.76
C GLU A 411 -12.89 0.78 -19.17
N ARG A 412 -12.87 -0.14 -18.19
CA ARG A 412 -11.70 -0.74 -17.50
C ARG A 412 -10.74 0.24 -16.82
N ASN A 413 -11.08 1.52 -16.79
CA ASN A 413 -10.26 2.58 -16.21
C ASN A 413 -10.87 3.15 -14.91
N ASP A 414 -12.02 2.63 -14.46
CA ASP A 414 -12.62 3.01 -13.18
C ASP A 414 -13.24 1.82 -12.43
N PHE A 415 -13.70 2.08 -11.20
CA PHE A 415 -14.51 1.14 -10.45
C PHE A 415 -15.98 1.49 -10.55
N ASP A 416 -16.80 0.48 -10.85
CA ASP A 416 -18.23 0.57 -10.63
C ASP A 416 -18.51 0.40 -9.14
N ALA A 417 -17.93 -0.62 -8.51
CA ALA A 417 -18.12 -0.91 -7.10
C ALA A 417 -16.84 -1.45 -6.44
N TYR A 418 -16.69 -1.26 -5.13
CA TYR A 418 -15.73 -2.04 -4.34
C TYR A 418 -16.28 -2.40 -2.97
N LEU A 419 -15.74 -3.49 -2.43
CA LEU A 419 -15.92 -3.96 -1.07
C LEU A 419 -14.56 -4.32 -0.50
N CYS A 420 -14.24 -3.81 0.68
CA CYS A 420 -13.08 -4.28 1.44
C CYS A 420 -13.51 -4.74 2.83
N ALA A 421 -13.13 -5.95 3.21
CA ALA A 421 -13.34 -6.46 4.57
C ALA A 421 -12.23 -5.93 5.46
N SER A 422 -12.55 -4.88 6.21
CA SER A 422 -11.54 -3.99 6.72
C SER A 422 -10.94 -4.41 8.06
N TYR A 423 -11.73 -5.02 8.95
CA TYR A 423 -11.23 -5.26 10.31
C TYR A 423 -12.12 -6.21 11.13
N LEU A 424 -11.52 -6.96 12.05
CA LEU A 424 -12.13 -7.54 13.24
C LEU A 424 -11.14 -7.45 14.40
N GLY A 425 -11.51 -6.83 15.52
CA GLY A 425 -10.63 -6.74 16.70
C GLY A 425 -11.37 -6.36 17.99
N LEU A 426 -10.63 -6.27 19.09
CA LEU A 426 -11.14 -5.96 20.43
C LEU A 426 -11.00 -4.47 20.79
N TYR A 427 -11.98 -3.96 21.54
CA TYR A 427 -12.08 -2.56 21.98
C TYR A 427 -12.27 -2.46 23.50
N GLU A 428 -11.52 -1.58 24.18
CA GLU A 428 -11.51 -1.41 25.65
C GLU A 428 -12.68 -0.57 26.20
N THR A 429 -13.07 -0.86 27.46
CA THR A 429 -14.18 -0.31 28.25
C THR A 429 -14.25 1.22 28.42
N ASN A 430 -13.13 1.95 28.41
CA ASN A 430 -13.06 3.36 28.83
C ASN A 430 -12.87 4.35 27.68
N MET A 431 -13.21 3.93 26.46
CA MET A 431 -12.95 4.71 25.27
C MET A 431 -14.03 5.75 25.06
N THR A 432 -13.70 7.01 25.35
CA THR A 432 -14.43 8.12 24.74
C THR A 432 -14.06 8.14 23.27
N TRP A 433 -15.05 8.05 22.37
CA TRP A 433 -14.89 8.33 20.96
C TRP A 433 -14.44 9.79 20.83
N LYS A 434 -13.14 10.02 20.94
CA LYS A 434 -12.54 11.30 20.58
C LYS A 434 -12.13 11.14 19.13
N PRO A 435 -12.91 11.66 18.16
CA PRO A 435 -12.36 11.86 16.83
C PRO A 435 -11.05 12.61 17.01
N TYR A 436 -9.99 12.11 16.38
CA TYR A 436 -8.62 12.58 16.57
C TYR A 436 -8.58 14.11 16.65
N PRO A 437 -8.44 14.68 17.85
CA PRO A 437 -8.59 16.11 18.01
C PRO A 437 -7.20 16.68 17.77
N GLU A 438 -6.87 17.04 16.53
CA GLU A 438 -5.87 18.09 16.20
C GLU A 438 -5.51 18.20 14.71
N SER A 439 -5.91 17.29 13.82
CA SER A 439 -5.93 17.67 12.40
C SER A 439 -7.10 18.62 12.20
N LYS A 440 -6.81 19.91 12.02
CA LYS A 440 -7.79 20.97 11.74
C LYS A 440 -8.63 20.76 10.45
N GLU A 441 -8.65 19.55 9.90
CA GLU A 441 -9.42 19.15 8.73
C GLU A 441 -9.97 17.73 8.95
N ASP A 442 -11.20 17.64 9.43
CA ASP A 442 -12.32 16.73 9.08
C ASP A 442 -12.07 15.29 8.58
N GLN A 443 -10.99 14.60 8.96
CA GLN A 443 -10.84 13.17 8.70
C GLN A 443 -10.67 12.41 10.02
N PRO A 444 -11.73 11.78 10.56
CA PRO A 444 -11.61 11.02 11.79
C PRO A 444 -10.72 9.81 11.53
N LEU A 445 -9.55 9.78 12.15
CA LEU A 445 -8.80 8.53 12.33
C LEU A 445 -9.76 7.50 12.96
N PHE A 446 -10.21 6.48 12.20
CA PHE A 446 -10.98 5.30 12.63
C PHE A 446 -10.21 4.40 13.62
N TRP A 447 -9.39 5.01 14.47
CA TRP A 447 -8.70 4.34 15.56
C TRP A 447 -9.15 5.00 16.85
N PRO A 448 -10.29 4.57 17.42
CA PRO A 448 -10.63 4.90 18.79
C PRO A 448 -9.41 4.66 19.69
N GLU A 449 -9.08 5.59 20.58
CA GLU A 449 -7.88 5.49 21.43
C GLU A 449 -7.89 4.19 22.25
N GLY A 450 -6.94 3.27 22.06
CA GLY A 450 -6.94 1.96 22.73
C GLY A 450 -7.37 0.79 21.84
N THR A 451 -7.69 1.04 20.57
CA THR A 451 -7.95 -0.02 19.58
C THR A 451 -6.69 -0.85 19.30
N PHE A 452 -6.85 -2.17 19.24
CA PHE A 452 -5.81 -3.09 18.78
C PHE A 452 -5.80 -3.16 17.24
N CYS A 453 -4.98 -2.33 16.61
CA CYS A 453 -4.82 -2.28 15.17
C CYS A 453 -4.03 -3.46 14.58
N MET A 454 -4.22 -3.70 13.28
CA MET A 454 -3.34 -4.58 12.53
C MET A 454 -1.94 -3.95 12.47
N THR A 455 -1.08 -4.35 13.38
CA THR A 455 0.37 -4.24 13.18
C THR A 455 0.89 -5.65 13.32
N THR A 456 1.10 -6.33 12.19
CA THR A 456 1.57 -7.71 12.28
C THR A 456 2.90 -7.79 13.00
N ASP A 457 3.09 -8.86 13.77
CA ASP A 457 4.43 -9.41 13.88
C ASP A 457 4.92 -9.85 12.51
N VAL A 458 6.18 -9.54 12.22
CA VAL A 458 6.78 -9.72 10.89
C VAL A 458 7.14 -11.19 10.59
N HIS A 459 6.36 -12.08 11.17
CA HIS A 459 6.34 -13.44 10.72
C HIS A 459 5.38 -13.51 9.52
N LEU A 460 5.93 -13.21 8.34
CA LEU A 460 5.42 -13.68 7.04
C LEU A 460 5.19 -15.21 6.90
N PRO A 461 5.72 -16.16 7.73
CA PRO A 461 5.39 -17.57 7.55
C PRO A 461 3.96 -17.93 7.99
N CYS A 462 3.24 -17.07 8.73
CA CYS A 462 1.88 -17.37 9.18
C CYS A 462 0.79 -17.12 8.12
N HIS A 463 1.17 -16.95 6.85
CA HIS A 463 0.29 -16.75 5.71
C HIS A 463 0.51 -17.86 4.69
N ALA A 464 -0.58 -18.46 4.21
CA ALA A 464 -0.56 -19.41 3.12
C ALA A 464 -1.53 -19.00 2.02
N SER A 465 -1.13 -19.33 0.80
CA SER A 465 -1.91 -19.03 -0.39
C SER A 465 -1.83 -20.17 -1.39
N VAL A 466 -2.92 -20.39 -2.10
CA VAL A 466 -3.00 -21.34 -3.20
C VAL A 466 -3.63 -20.65 -4.39
N VAL A 467 -3.01 -20.82 -5.56
CA VAL A 467 -3.52 -20.35 -6.84
C VAL A 467 -3.86 -21.59 -7.66
N GLY A 468 -5.15 -21.80 -7.90
CA GLY A 468 -5.66 -22.83 -8.78
C GLY A 468 -5.63 -22.40 -10.25
N ARG A 469 -6.38 -23.13 -11.08
CA ARG A 469 -6.51 -22.80 -12.51
C ARG A 469 -7.37 -21.56 -12.75
N ASP A 470 -8.46 -21.46 -11.99
CA ASP A 470 -9.51 -20.45 -12.13
C ASP A 470 -10.09 -20.01 -10.77
N TRP A 471 -9.33 -20.26 -9.70
CA TRP A 471 -9.69 -19.95 -8.32
C TRP A 471 -8.45 -19.65 -7.49
N ILE A 472 -8.65 -18.94 -6.39
CA ILE A 472 -7.62 -18.60 -5.41
C ILE A 472 -8.11 -18.90 -4.00
N ALA A 473 -7.18 -19.20 -3.10
CA ALA A 473 -7.49 -19.38 -1.68
C ALA A 473 -6.34 -18.85 -0.81
N ALA A 474 -6.67 -18.42 0.39
CA ALA A 474 -5.68 -18.00 1.36
C ALA A 474 -6.11 -18.25 2.81
N GLY A 475 -5.11 -18.45 3.67
CA GLY A 475 -5.25 -18.60 5.10
C GLY A 475 -4.21 -17.77 5.82
N TRP A 476 -4.62 -17.08 6.88
CA TRP A 476 -3.72 -16.19 7.61
C TRP A 476 -4.01 -16.20 9.11
N ARG A 477 -2.96 -16.29 9.91
CA ARG A 477 -2.96 -16.05 11.35
C ARG A 477 -2.16 -14.80 11.67
N PHE A 478 -2.68 -13.91 12.52
CA PHE A 478 -1.91 -12.82 13.08
C PHE A 478 -2.48 -12.32 14.42
N THR A 479 -1.64 -11.68 15.22
CA THR A 479 -2.01 -11.03 16.47
C THR A 479 -2.07 -9.51 16.24
N PRO A 480 -3.24 -8.86 16.37
CA PRO A 480 -3.33 -7.40 16.35
C PRO A 480 -2.47 -6.77 17.47
N ARG A 481 -2.15 -5.47 17.41
CA ARG A 481 -1.45 -4.76 18.51
C ARG A 481 -2.05 -3.40 18.76
N ARG A 482 -1.90 -2.88 19.97
CA ARG A 482 -2.48 -1.59 20.37
C ARG A 482 -1.85 -0.43 19.61
N ALA A 483 -2.69 0.40 18.97
CA ALA A 483 -2.27 1.70 18.45
C ALA A 483 -1.99 2.66 19.63
N HIS A 484 -0.73 3.04 19.87
CA HIS A 484 -0.40 4.00 20.93
C HIS A 484 -0.55 5.46 20.48
N LYS A 485 -1.01 6.32 21.40
CA LYS A 485 -1.18 7.77 21.16
C LYS A 485 0.09 8.43 20.63
N THR A 486 -0.13 9.41 19.75
CA THR A 486 0.77 10.49 19.30
C THR A 486 1.99 10.22 18.44
N ARG A 487 2.37 8.97 18.13
CA ARG A 487 3.35 8.69 17.05
C ARG A 487 3.38 7.19 16.78
N MET A 488 2.91 6.75 15.61
CA MET A 488 3.12 5.38 15.09
C MET A 488 4.61 5.02 14.87
N THR A 489 5.53 5.79 15.44
CA THR A 489 6.97 5.66 15.31
C THR A 489 7.62 5.07 16.56
N ASP A 490 6.88 4.98 17.68
CA ASP A 490 7.38 4.37 18.90
C ASP A 490 6.86 2.94 19.05
N THR A 491 7.41 2.05 18.23
CA THR A 491 7.05 0.63 18.20
C THR A 491 7.45 -0.13 19.46
N LYS A 492 8.20 0.51 20.38
CA LYS A 492 8.58 -0.08 21.68
C LYS A 492 7.38 -0.16 22.64
N CYS A 493 6.26 0.48 22.32
CA CYS A 493 5.05 0.52 23.16
C CYS A 493 3.84 -0.22 22.56
N ALA A 494 3.99 -0.91 21.42
CA ALA A 494 2.89 -1.69 20.85
C ALA A 494 2.68 -2.97 21.69
N GLN A 495 1.63 -2.99 22.51
CA GLN A 495 1.22 -4.18 23.28
C GLN A 495 0.50 -5.16 22.35
N ASP A 496 0.86 -6.43 22.41
CA ASP A 496 0.16 -7.48 21.68
C ASP A 496 -1.30 -7.54 22.14
N SER A 497 -2.21 -7.76 21.19
CA SER A 497 -3.61 -7.96 21.49
C SER A 497 -3.79 -9.20 22.36
N PRO A 498 -4.72 -9.17 23.34
CA PRO A 498 -5.09 -10.37 24.07
C PRO A 498 -5.92 -11.34 23.20
N ALA A 499 -6.06 -11.09 21.90
CA ALA A 499 -6.73 -11.97 20.96
C ALA A 499 -5.89 -12.22 19.69
N GLU A 500 -6.07 -13.40 19.11
CA GLU A 500 -5.53 -13.81 17.82
C GLU A 500 -6.61 -13.76 16.75
N ARG A 501 -6.24 -13.35 15.55
CA ARG A 501 -7.13 -13.32 14.39
C ARG A 501 -6.72 -14.35 13.35
N ILE A 502 -7.72 -15.00 12.77
CA ILE A 502 -7.59 -16.05 11.75
C ILE A 502 -8.53 -15.74 10.59
N ASP A 503 -7.99 -15.71 9.39
CA ASP A 503 -8.70 -15.38 8.16
C ASP A 503 -8.62 -16.57 7.20
N LEU A 504 -9.75 -16.95 6.60
CA LEU A 504 -9.82 -17.99 5.57
C LEU A 504 -10.67 -17.48 4.40
N TRP A 505 -10.10 -17.48 3.20
CA TRP A 505 -10.71 -16.90 2.01
C TRP A 505 -10.59 -17.80 0.78
N PHE A 506 -11.62 -17.78 -0.06
CA PHE A 506 -11.67 -18.46 -1.36
C PHE A 506 -12.38 -17.59 -2.40
N ALA A 507 -11.87 -17.54 -3.62
CA ALA A 507 -12.56 -16.89 -4.73
C ALA A 507 -12.42 -17.68 -6.03
N ASP A 508 -13.47 -17.62 -6.83
CA ASP A 508 -13.48 -18.03 -8.23
C ASP A 508 -14.14 -16.94 -9.10
N ARG A 509 -14.30 -17.22 -10.39
CA ARG A 509 -14.98 -16.32 -11.33
C ARG A 509 -16.42 -15.97 -10.98
N ALA A 510 -17.10 -16.77 -10.17
CA ALA A 510 -18.52 -16.61 -9.86
C ALA A 510 -18.76 -15.89 -8.53
N GLY A 511 -17.76 -15.84 -7.65
CA GLY A 511 -17.82 -15.09 -6.40
C GLY A 511 -16.65 -15.41 -5.46
N ALA A 512 -16.52 -14.59 -4.43
CA ALA A 512 -15.54 -14.71 -3.37
C ALA A 512 -16.24 -14.87 -2.02
N GLY A 513 -15.64 -15.58 -1.09
CA GLY A 513 -16.18 -15.75 0.24
C GLY A 513 -15.18 -16.28 1.24
N GLY A 514 -15.49 -16.14 2.52
CA GLY A 514 -14.65 -16.59 3.60
C GLY A 514 -15.14 -16.18 4.97
N ALA A 515 -14.25 -16.34 5.94
CA ALA A 515 -14.52 -16.01 7.33
C ALA A 515 -13.33 -15.31 7.98
N ILE A 516 -13.65 -14.41 8.89
CA ILE A 516 -12.70 -13.80 9.81
C ILE A 516 -13.12 -14.20 11.22
N SER A 517 -12.18 -14.76 11.97
CA SER A 517 -12.37 -15.20 13.35
C SER A 517 -11.38 -14.53 14.28
N LEU A 518 -11.83 -14.21 15.49
CA LEU A 518 -11.05 -13.63 16.57
C LEU A 518 -11.19 -14.53 17.80
N GLU A 519 -10.08 -14.99 18.36
CA GLU A 519 -10.02 -15.85 19.55
C GLU A 519 -9.28 -15.12 20.68
N ALA A 520 -9.92 -14.96 21.83
CA ALA A 520 -9.24 -14.45 23.02
C ALA A 520 -8.18 -15.46 23.50
N LEU A 521 -6.93 -15.02 23.59
CA LEU A 521 -5.80 -15.82 24.08
C LEU A 521 -5.67 -15.78 25.61
N GLY A 522 -6.16 -14.71 26.22
CA GLY A 522 -6.12 -14.47 27.66
C GLY A 522 -7.43 -13.89 28.17
N GLU A 523 -7.55 -13.80 29.49
CA GLU A 523 -8.64 -13.08 30.13
C GLU A 523 -8.53 -11.57 29.84
N THR A 524 -9.65 -10.90 29.57
CA THR A 524 -9.67 -9.45 29.29
C THR A 524 -10.64 -8.72 30.20
N ASP A 525 -10.27 -7.53 30.67
CA ASP A 525 -11.14 -6.67 31.47
C ASP A 525 -12.04 -5.79 30.59
N GLY A 526 -13.17 -6.35 30.17
CA GLY A 526 -14.21 -5.58 29.47
C GLY A 526 -13.79 -5.16 28.05
N MET A 527 -13.91 -6.09 27.10
CA MET A 527 -13.65 -5.86 25.68
C MET A 527 -14.90 -6.10 24.84
N GLU A 528 -15.06 -5.35 23.76
CA GLU A 528 -16.09 -5.60 22.74
C GLU A 528 -15.41 -5.99 21.42
N PRO A 529 -15.80 -7.10 20.77
CA PRO A 529 -15.37 -7.40 19.41
C PRO A 529 -16.16 -6.55 18.41
N LEU A 530 -15.48 -5.81 17.53
CA LEU A 530 -16.11 -5.10 16.42
C LEU A 530 -15.38 -5.35 15.11
N GLY A 531 -16.16 -5.45 14.03
CA GLY A 531 -15.66 -5.49 12.67
C GLY A 531 -16.14 -4.34 11.81
N TRP A 532 -15.52 -4.17 10.66
CA TRP A 532 -15.86 -3.12 9.70
C TRP A 532 -15.78 -3.66 8.27
N LEU A 533 -16.72 -3.22 7.44
CA LEU A 533 -16.66 -3.33 5.98
C LEU A 533 -16.67 -1.93 5.37
N ARG A 534 -15.95 -1.77 4.26
CA ARG A 534 -15.87 -0.52 3.49
C ARG A 534 -16.41 -0.73 2.08
N PHE A 535 -17.13 0.25 1.57
CA PHE A 535 -17.75 0.22 0.24
C PHE A 535 -17.49 1.51 -0.55
N SER A 536 -17.60 1.41 -1.87
CA SER A 536 -17.56 2.58 -2.77
C SER A 536 -18.72 3.54 -2.54
N GLU A 537 -19.90 3.02 -2.21
CA GLU A 537 -21.18 3.73 -2.09
C GLU A 537 -22.08 3.04 -1.06
N PRO A 538 -23.18 3.66 -0.60
CA PRO A 538 -24.03 3.05 0.41
C PRO A 538 -24.63 1.73 -0.12
N PRO A 539 -24.50 0.62 0.61
CA PRO A 539 -25.13 -0.62 0.19
C PRO A 539 -26.65 -0.54 0.33
N GLU A 540 -27.37 -1.05 -0.65
CA GLU A 540 -28.83 -1.14 -0.66
C GLU A 540 -29.27 -2.58 -0.34
N PRO A 541 -30.26 -2.78 0.54
CA PRO A 541 -30.80 -4.10 0.80
C PRO A 541 -31.54 -4.63 -0.44
N THR A 542 -31.46 -5.93 -0.68
CA THR A 542 -32.27 -6.59 -1.71
C THR A 542 -33.57 -7.16 -1.12
N ASP A 543 -34.43 -7.74 -1.97
CA ASP A 543 -35.63 -8.47 -1.52
C ASP A 543 -35.32 -9.60 -0.53
N ASN A 544 -34.09 -10.12 -0.55
CA ASN A 544 -33.57 -10.96 0.51
C ASN A 544 -32.88 -10.06 1.56
N ALA A 545 -33.47 -9.99 2.76
CA ALA A 545 -32.99 -9.15 3.87
C ALA A 545 -31.54 -9.44 4.33
N ARG A 546 -30.94 -10.55 3.91
CA ARG A 546 -29.53 -10.90 4.20
C ARG A 546 -28.55 -10.48 3.12
N ILE A 547 -29.06 -10.11 1.94
CA ILE A 547 -28.24 -9.75 0.78
C ILE A 547 -28.35 -8.25 0.54
N TRP A 548 -27.19 -7.65 0.34
CA TRP A 548 -26.99 -6.23 0.08
C TRP A 548 -26.30 -6.04 -1.26
N ARG A 549 -26.44 -4.85 -1.86
CA ARG A 549 -25.82 -4.50 -3.14
C ARG A 549 -25.12 -3.16 -3.06
N VAL A 550 -23.95 -3.09 -3.66
CA VAL A 550 -23.25 -1.84 -4.00
C VAL A 550 -23.12 -1.87 -5.50
N LYS A 551 -24.06 -1.21 -6.20
CA LYS A 551 -24.21 -1.29 -7.66
C LYS A 551 -24.24 -2.75 -8.15
N SER A 552 -23.28 -3.14 -9.01
CA SER A 552 -23.19 -4.47 -9.61
C SER A 552 -22.55 -5.54 -8.72
N LEU A 553 -22.12 -5.18 -7.50
CA LEU A 553 -21.58 -6.11 -6.51
C LEU A 553 -22.64 -6.45 -5.46
N ALA A 554 -23.01 -7.73 -5.37
CA ALA A 554 -23.86 -8.23 -4.30
C ALA A 554 -22.99 -8.86 -3.19
N PHE A 555 -23.46 -8.80 -1.94
CA PHE A 555 -22.80 -9.46 -0.82
C PHE A 555 -23.79 -9.91 0.27
N GLU A 556 -23.38 -10.92 1.04
CA GLU A 556 -24.09 -11.47 2.19
C GLU A 556 -23.12 -11.61 3.36
N ILE A 557 -23.64 -11.37 4.57
CA ILE A 557 -22.87 -11.43 5.82
C ILE A 557 -23.61 -12.30 6.81
N GLY A 558 -22.86 -13.15 7.49
CA GLY A 558 -23.36 -13.97 8.61
C GLY A 558 -22.37 -14.04 9.75
N GLY A 559 -22.70 -14.84 10.77
CA GLY A 559 -21.91 -15.01 11.99
C GLY A 559 -22.38 -14.11 13.15
N ASP A 560 -21.62 -14.13 14.24
CA ASP A 560 -22.01 -13.56 15.54
C ASP A 560 -22.10 -12.03 15.56
N LEU A 561 -21.41 -11.39 14.61
CA LEU A 561 -21.12 -9.95 14.63
C LEU A 561 -21.97 -9.13 13.65
N PHE A 562 -22.94 -9.73 12.97
CA PHE A 562 -23.82 -8.96 12.09
C PHE A 562 -25.20 -8.77 12.71
N THR A 563 -25.48 -7.54 13.13
CA THR A 563 -26.73 -7.18 13.82
C THR A 563 -27.58 -6.22 13.02
N ARG A 564 -26.96 -5.19 12.44
CA ARG A 564 -27.60 -4.20 11.58
C ARG A 564 -26.59 -3.38 10.81
N PHE A 565 -27.06 -2.76 9.71
CA PHE A 565 -26.30 -1.74 9.01
C PHE A 565 -26.28 -0.45 9.84
N GLU A 566 -25.13 -0.11 10.42
CA GLU A 566 -24.87 1.22 10.99
C GLU A 566 -23.99 2.02 10.03
N ARG A 567 -24.58 3.05 9.41
CA ARG A 567 -23.81 4.02 8.64
C ARG A 567 -22.89 4.79 9.60
N LEU A 568 -21.61 4.83 9.26
CA LEU A 568 -20.65 5.66 9.96
C LEU A 568 -21.02 7.15 9.83
N GLN A 569 -21.43 7.77 10.93
CA GLN A 569 -21.70 9.20 11.02
C GLN A 569 -20.79 9.83 12.08
N LEU A 570 -20.26 11.02 11.79
CA LEU A 570 -19.51 11.81 12.75
C LEU A 570 -20.42 12.90 13.31
N GLU A 571 -20.78 12.83 14.61
CA GLU A 571 -21.64 13.82 15.26
C GLU A 571 -22.97 14.09 14.50
N GLY A 572 -23.55 13.04 13.90
CA GLY A 572 -24.76 13.15 13.09
C GLY A 572 -24.57 13.75 11.69
N LYS A 573 -23.32 13.96 11.24
CA LYS A 573 -22.98 14.39 9.89
C LYS A 573 -22.35 13.25 9.08
N PRO A 574 -22.68 13.12 7.78
CA PRO A 574 -21.96 12.23 6.87
C PRO A 574 -20.47 12.60 6.82
N LEU A 575 -19.61 11.60 6.62
CA LEU A 575 -18.20 11.85 6.32
C LEU A 575 -18.08 12.68 5.03
N LYS A 576 -17.22 13.70 5.04
CA LYS A 576 -17.10 14.70 3.95
C LYS A 576 -16.65 14.12 2.60
N ASP A 577 -16.13 12.91 2.57
CA ASP A 577 -15.57 12.25 1.39
C ASP A 577 -16.53 11.28 0.69
N GLY A 578 -17.79 11.17 1.13
CA GLY A 578 -18.81 10.34 0.48
C GLY A 578 -18.54 8.84 0.57
N ARG A 579 -17.61 8.41 1.43
CA ARG A 579 -17.24 7.01 1.62
C ARG A 579 -18.09 6.36 2.71
N GLU A 580 -18.47 5.10 2.48
CA GLU A 580 -19.45 4.40 3.30
C GLU A 580 -18.83 3.15 3.93
N GLY A 581 -19.23 2.89 5.17
CA GLY A 581 -18.80 1.70 5.89
C GLY A 581 -19.92 1.16 6.75
N MET A 582 -19.82 -0.13 7.04
CA MET A 582 -20.74 -0.84 7.90
C MET A 582 -20.00 -1.36 9.11
N ARG A 583 -20.53 -1.03 10.29
CA ARG A 583 -20.10 -1.62 11.57
C ARG A 583 -20.67 -3.03 11.72
N LEU A 584 -19.82 -3.95 12.17
CA LEU A 584 -20.19 -5.29 12.62
C LEU A 584 -20.01 -5.33 14.14
N SER A 585 -21.06 -5.66 14.88
CA SER A 585 -21.08 -5.77 16.34
C SER A 585 -21.96 -6.94 16.78
N LEU A 586 -21.86 -7.35 18.05
CA LEU A 586 -22.73 -8.38 18.63
C LEU A 586 -24.16 -7.87 18.86
N ASP A 587 -25.14 -8.79 18.87
CA ASP A 587 -26.57 -8.50 19.16
C ASP A 587 -26.77 -7.80 20.51
N GLN A 588 -25.87 -8.08 21.47
CA GLN A 588 -25.79 -7.40 22.75
C GLN A 588 -24.52 -6.53 22.77
N PRO A 589 -24.56 -5.33 22.17
CA PRO A 589 -23.41 -4.46 22.07
C PRO A 589 -22.97 -4.00 23.46
N GLY A 590 -21.66 -3.94 23.67
CA GLY A 590 -21.07 -3.49 24.92
C GLY A 590 -19.81 -4.26 25.34
N PRO A 591 -18.86 -3.60 26.03
CA PRO A 591 -17.67 -4.26 26.56
C PRO A 591 -18.03 -5.29 27.64
N ARG A 592 -17.41 -6.48 27.56
CA ARG A 592 -17.58 -7.54 28.57
C ARG A 592 -16.29 -8.32 28.79
N PRO A 593 -16.06 -8.90 29.98
CA PRO A 593 -14.92 -9.78 30.18
C PRO A 593 -14.97 -10.96 29.22
N LEU A 594 -13.82 -11.29 28.63
CA LEU A 594 -13.66 -12.42 27.72
C LEU A 594 -12.76 -13.45 28.40
N GLN A 595 -13.15 -14.71 28.32
CA GLN A 595 -12.35 -15.83 28.82
C GLN A 595 -11.45 -16.37 27.69
N PRO A 596 -10.29 -16.96 28.01
CA PRO A 596 -9.44 -17.62 27.02
C PRO A 596 -10.25 -18.64 26.18
N GLY A 597 -10.05 -18.64 24.87
CA GLY A 597 -10.77 -19.48 23.92
C GLY A 597 -12.16 -18.96 23.52
N THR A 598 -12.62 -17.81 24.04
CA THR A 598 -13.82 -17.15 23.53
C THR A 598 -13.59 -16.73 22.08
N ARG A 599 -14.49 -17.14 21.18
CA ARG A 599 -14.38 -16.86 19.75
C ARG A 599 -15.51 -15.98 19.26
N PHE A 600 -15.19 -15.14 18.30
CA PHE A 600 -16.12 -14.33 17.53
C PHE A 600 -15.78 -14.46 16.07
N HIS A 601 -16.78 -14.49 15.21
CA HIS A 601 -16.54 -14.53 13.78
C HIS A 601 -17.60 -13.80 12.99
N TYR A 602 -17.24 -13.44 11.76
CA TYR A 602 -18.21 -13.17 10.72
C TYR A 602 -17.80 -13.88 9.44
N THR A 603 -18.79 -14.19 8.62
CA THR A 603 -18.62 -14.70 7.27
C THR A 603 -19.02 -13.62 6.29
N LEU A 604 -18.34 -13.58 5.15
CA LEU A 604 -18.62 -12.64 4.08
C LEU A 604 -18.57 -13.38 2.76
N SER A 605 -19.59 -13.16 1.94
CA SER A 605 -19.72 -13.67 0.58
C SER A 605 -20.00 -12.50 -0.34
N ALA A 606 -19.28 -12.37 -1.46
CA ALA A 606 -19.43 -11.27 -2.42
C ALA A 606 -19.34 -11.79 -3.85
N TRP A 607 -20.22 -11.32 -4.75
CA TRP A 607 -20.30 -11.82 -6.13
C TRP A 607 -20.79 -10.74 -7.10
N PRO A 608 -20.37 -10.81 -8.38
CA PRO A 608 -20.86 -9.89 -9.40
C PRO A 608 -22.34 -10.17 -9.73
N GLU A 609 -23.01 -9.22 -10.37
CA GLU A 609 -24.34 -9.43 -10.95
C GLU A 609 -24.33 -10.63 -11.93
N GLY A 610 -25.33 -11.51 -11.81
CA GLY A 610 -25.38 -12.79 -12.54
C GLY A 610 -24.43 -13.88 -11.98
N GLY A 611 -23.55 -13.52 -11.05
CA GLY A 611 -22.73 -14.46 -10.27
C GLY A 611 -23.51 -15.16 -9.16
N ARG A 612 -22.81 -15.99 -8.38
CA ARG A 612 -23.39 -16.80 -7.32
C ARG A 612 -22.54 -16.72 -6.05
N GLY A 613 -23.16 -16.24 -4.97
CA GLY A 613 -22.56 -16.20 -3.65
C GLY A 613 -22.27 -17.59 -3.08
N TRP A 614 -21.29 -17.64 -2.19
CA TRP A 614 -21.03 -18.77 -1.32
C TRP A 614 -21.93 -18.74 -0.09
N ARG A 615 -22.52 -19.88 0.28
CA ARG A 615 -23.03 -20.13 1.63
C ARG A 615 -21.88 -20.66 2.47
N ILE A 616 -21.59 -19.97 3.57
CA ILE A 616 -20.39 -20.20 4.37
C ILE A 616 -20.81 -20.75 5.72
N THR A 617 -20.20 -21.85 6.15
CA THR A 617 -20.44 -22.40 7.48
C THR A 617 -19.74 -21.58 8.55
N GLU A 618 -20.19 -21.70 9.80
CA GLU A 618 -19.40 -21.25 10.95
C GLU A 618 -17.99 -21.89 10.91
N PRO A 619 -16.92 -21.11 11.15
CA PRO A 619 -15.56 -21.62 11.23
C PRO A 619 -15.40 -22.62 12.37
N ARG A 620 -14.72 -23.73 12.10
CA ARG A 620 -14.45 -24.79 13.08
C ARG A 620 -12.99 -24.77 13.50
N PHE A 621 -12.75 -25.10 14.76
CA PHE A 621 -11.41 -25.12 15.35
C PHE A 621 -11.16 -26.45 16.05
N ALA A 622 -10.16 -27.20 15.58
CA ALA A 622 -9.72 -28.47 16.16
C ALA A 622 -8.22 -28.37 16.47
N GLY A 623 -7.89 -28.03 17.72
CA GLY A 623 -6.53 -27.71 18.11
C GLY A 623 -5.98 -26.51 17.32
N SER A 624 -4.95 -26.74 16.52
CA SER A 624 -4.35 -25.71 15.64
C SER A 624 -5.00 -25.63 14.25
N LEU A 625 -5.92 -26.53 13.91
CA LEU A 625 -6.62 -26.46 12.63
C LEU A 625 -7.81 -25.52 12.71
N ALA A 626 -7.90 -24.59 11.77
CA ALA A 626 -9.08 -23.79 11.48
C ALA A 626 -9.66 -24.23 10.14
N SER A 627 -10.97 -24.49 10.07
CA SER A 627 -11.63 -24.85 8.81
C SER A 627 -12.91 -24.08 8.56
N VAL A 628 -13.22 -23.85 7.28
CA VAL A 628 -14.50 -23.30 6.84
C VAL A 628 -14.96 -24.03 5.58
N THR A 629 -16.27 -24.31 5.51
CA THR A 629 -16.87 -24.88 4.31
C THR A 629 -17.65 -23.81 3.57
N LEU A 630 -17.35 -23.64 2.29
CA LEU A 630 -18.11 -22.82 1.35
C LEU A 630 -18.92 -23.76 0.44
N ARG A 631 -20.20 -23.44 0.24
CA ARG A 631 -21.11 -24.21 -0.63
C ARG A 631 -21.82 -23.29 -1.61
N ARG A 632 -22.02 -23.80 -2.82
CA ARG A 632 -22.86 -23.16 -3.84
C ARG A 632 -23.77 -24.24 -4.43
N ASP A 633 -25.08 -24.01 -4.39
CA ASP A 633 -26.10 -24.99 -4.82
C ASP A 633 -25.86 -26.41 -4.23
N SER A 634 -26.42 -27.49 -4.79
CA SER A 634 -26.34 -28.83 -4.17
C SER A 634 -24.97 -29.52 -4.31
N ASP A 635 -24.14 -29.13 -5.29
CA ASP A 635 -23.02 -29.98 -5.74
C ASP A 635 -21.63 -29.31 -5.62
N GLU A 636 -21.51 -27.98 -5.61
CA GLU A 636 -20.22 -27.30 -5.45
C GLU A 636 -19.88 -27.08 -3.97
N ARG A 637 -18.79 -27.70 -3.51
CA ARG A 637 -18.30 -27.54 -2.14
C ARG A 637 -16.79 -27.31 -2.10
N VAL A 638 -16.39 -26.30 -1.35
CA VAL A 638 -14.99 -26.03 -1.01
C VAL A 638 -14.81 -26.11 0.50
N VAL A 639 -13.80 -26.84 0.97
CA VAL A 639 -13.37 -26.84 2.37
C VAL A 639 -11.97 -26.27 2.42
N LEU A 640 -11.82 -25.19 3.17
CA LEU A 640 -10.50 -24.63 3.50
C LEU A 640 -10.10 -25.16 4.87
N VAL A 641 -8.88 -25.67 4.99
CA VAL A 641 -8.30 -26.12 6.26
C VAL A 641 -6.93 -25.51 6.40
N TYR A 642 -6.73 -24.72 7.44
CA TYR A 642 -5.49 -24.00 7.71
C TYR A 642 -4.90 -24.43 9.04
N ASN A 643 -3.64 -24.87 9.03
CA ASN A 643 -2.91 -25.14 10.25
C ASN A 643 -2.32 -23.84 10.81
N ARG A 644 -2.97 -23.24 11.78
CA ARG A 644 -2.51 -21.99 12.39
C ARG A 644 -1.34 -22.19 13.37
N GLY A 645 -1.01 -23.43 13.71
CA GLY A 645 -0.03 -23.76 14.74
C GLY A 645 1.41 -23.74 14.22
N ASP A 646 2.34 -23.72 15.16
CA ASP A 646 3.78 -23.71 14.89
C ASP A 646 4.35 -25.14 14.71
N SER A 647 3.46 -26.15 14.78
CA SER A 647 3.76 -27.58 14.65
C SER A 647 2.85 -28.24 13.61
N PRO A 648 3.28 -29.32 12.95
CA PRO A 648 2.41 -30.08 12.06
C PRO A 648 1.14 -30.56 12.76
N ALA A 649 0.01 -30.57 12.04
CA ALA A 649 -1.28 -31.03 12.53
C ALA A 649 -1.93 -31.98 11.51
N THR A 650 -2.68 -32.97 11.99
CA THR A 650 -3.32 -33.95 11.11
C THR A 650 -4.80 -33.59 10.92
N TYR A 651 -5.20 -33.36 9.67
CA TYR A 651 -6.59 -33.17 9.29
C TYR A 651 -7.22 -34.51 8.92
N SER A 652 -8.38 -34.83 9.51
CA SER A 652 -9.18 -36.00 9.16
C SER A 652 -10.52 -35.54 8.53
N PRO A 653 -10.82 -35.92 7.28
CA PRO A 653 -12.04 -35.48 6.57
C PRO A 653 -13.35 -35.81 7.30
N GLU A 654 -13.37 -36.86 8.13
CA GLU A 654 -14.51 -37.27 8.96
C GLU A 654 -15.02 -36.16 9.90
N HIS A 655 -14.16 -35.19 10.25
CA HIS A 655 -14.57 -34.08 11.10
C HIS A 655 -15.45 -33.05 10.38
N ASP A 656 -15.34 -32.93 9.05
CA ASP A 656 -16.05 -31.91 8.27
C ASP A 656 -16.99 -32.49 7.20
N MET A 657 -16.90 -33.78 6.86
CA MET A 657 -17.77 -34.45 5.89
C MET A 657 -18.91 -35.20 6.61
N PRO A 658 -20.21 -34.95 6.31
CA PRO A 658 -21.28 -35.83 6.75
C PRO A 658 -21.08 -37.23 6.16
N ALA A 659 -21.32 -38.28 6.96
CA ALA A 659 -21.26 -39.66 6.52
C ALA A 659 -22.26 -39.89 5.36
N GLY A 660 -21.76 -40.15 4.14
CA GLY A 660 -22.60 -40.44 2.98
C GLY A 660 -22.05 -40.08 1.59
N PHE A 661 -20.88 -39.44 1.48
CA PHE A 661 -20.37 -38.92 0.20
C PHE A 661 -19.28 -39.77 -0.49
N LEU A 662 -18.94 -40.94 0.06
CA LEU A 662 -17.84 -41.77 -0.42
C LEU A 662 -18.26 -42.72 -1.57
N SER A 663 -18.56 -42.18 -2.75
CA SER A 663 -18.54 -42.97 -4.00
C SER A 663 -18.50 -42.08 -5.25
N GLY A 664 -17.34 -41.96 -5.90
CA GLY A 664 -17.20 -41.33 -7.21
C GLY A 664 -15.79 -41.51 -7.78
N GLU A 665 -15.68 -42.15 -8.95
CA GLU A 665 -14.42 -42.57 -9.59
C GLU A 665 -13.51 -41.40 -9.99
N ALA A 666 -12.20 -41.57 -9.77
CA ALA A 666 -11.17 -40.57 -9.98
C ALA A 666 -10.63 -40.55 -11.44
N GLY A 667 -10.82 -39.41 -12.11
CA GLY A 667 -10.12 -39.04 -13.35
C GLY A 667 -8.94 -38.10 -13.07
N ARG A 668 -7.79 -38.39 -13.70
CA ARG A 668 -6.46 -37.77 -13.48
C ARG A 668 -6.41 -36.25 -13.66
N ALA A 669 -5.89 -35.55 -12.65
CA ALA A 669 -5.16 -34.29 -12.79
C ALA A 669 -4.14 -34.16 -11.64
N THR A 670 -2.98 -33.55 -11.90
CA THR A 670 -1.92 -33.21 -10.92
C THR A 670 -2.37 -32.07 -9.99
N SER A 671 -3.34 -32.42 -9.17
CA SER A 671 -3.65 -31.90 -7.84
C SER A 671 -3.39 -33.08 -6.89
N VAL A 672 -3.03 -32.87 -5.63
CA VAL A 672 -3.23 -33.96 -4.66
C VAL A 672 -4.73 -34.09 -4.48
N VAL A 673 -5.38 -34.83 -5.38
CA VAL A 673 -6.70 -35.41 -5.16
C VAL A 673 -6.44 -36.48 -4.10
N VAL A 674 -6.58 -36.08 -2.84
CA VAL A 674 -6.54 -37.03 -1.73
C VAL A 674 -7.72 -37.96 -1.95
N ASP A 675 -7.45 -39.24 -2.13
CA ASP A 675 -8.45 -40.30 -2.03
C ASP A 675 -9.14 -40.12 -0.67
N GLN A 676 -10.42 -39.71 -0.68
CA GLN A 676 -11.07 -38.83 0.33
C GLN A 676 -11.27 -39.44 1.74
N ALA A 677 -10.54 -40.51 2.09
CA ALA A 677 -10.64 -41.21 3.36
C ALA A 677 -9.36 -41.20 4.23
N GLN A 678 -8.23 -40.66 3.74
CA GLN A 678 -6.97 -40.70 4.53
C GLN A 678 -6.68 -39.37 5.26
N PRO A 679 -6.23 -39.43 6.53
CA PRO A 679 -5.76 -38.25 7.25
C PRO A 679 -4.59 -37.58 6.52
N VAL A 680 -4.60 -36.24 6.49
CA VAL A 680 -3.58 -35.42 5.82
C VAL A 680 -2.77 -34.67 6.88
N SER A 681 -1.46 -34.89 6.92
CA SER A 681 -0.57 -34.08 7.77
C SER A 681 -0.29 -32.73 7.11
N LEU A 682 -0.66 -31.66 7.79
CA LEU A 682 -0.45 -30.28 7.37
C LEU A 682 0.74 -29.69 8.14
N PRO A 683 1.80 -29.24 7.46
CA PRO A 683 2.88 -28.47 8.09
C PRO A 683 2.35 -27.22 8.82
N PRO A 684 3.16 -26.62 9.71
CA PRO A 684 2.86 -25.31 10.28
C PRO A 684 2.48 -24.30 9.19
N TYR A 685 1.39 -23.56 9.41
CA TYR A 685 0.89 -22.52 8.50
C TYR A 685 0.55 -23.00 7.09
N ALA A 686 0.31 -24.31 6.89
CA ALA A 686 -0.14 -24.82 5.61
C ALA A 686 -1.65 -24.62 5.41
N LEU A 687 -2.05 -24.29 4.18
CA LEU A 687 -3.44 -24.27 3.73
C LEU A 687 -3.71 -25.48 2.83
N LEU A 688 -4.74 -26.24 3.18
CA LEU A 688 -5.33 -27.30 2.36
C LEU A 688 -6.66 -26.81 1.80
N VAL A 689 -6.87 -27.03 0.50
CA VAL A 689 -8.11 -26.71 -0.20
C VAL A 689 -8.67 -28.01 -0.76
N LEU A 690 -9.85 -28.41 -0.27
CA LEU A 690 -10.58 -29.58 -0.77
C LEU A 690 -11.77 -29.09 -1.58
N MET A 691 -11.87 -29.52 -2.82
CA MET A 691 -12.98 -29.19 -3.70
C MET A 691 -13.72 -30.47 -4.08
N ALA A 692 -15.04 -30.48 -3.87
CA ALA A 692 -15.95 -31.42 -4.49
C ALA A 692 -16.74 -30.65 -5.55
N ARG A 693 -16.74 -31.18 -6.77
CA ARG A 693 -17.50 -30.68 -7.91
C ARG A 693 -18.45 -31.75 -8.39
#